data_AF-A0A9R1FYU8-F1
#
_entry.id   AF-A0A9R1FYU8-F1
#
_cell.length_a   1.000
_cell.length_b   1.000
_cell.length_c   1.000
_cell.angle_alpha   90.00
_cell.angle_beta   90.00
_cell.angle_gamma   90.00
#
_symmetry.space_group_name_H-M   'P 1'
#
loop_
_entity.id
_entity.type
_entity.pdbx_description
1 polymer ?
#
loop_
_entity_poly.entity_id
_entity_poly.type
_entity_poly.pdbx_seq_one_letter_code
_entity_poly.pdbx_strand_id
1 'polypeptide(L)'
;MGSLTKAAEEGPSAAVDWSDEAVIYVNGVRRVLPDGLAHLTLLQYLRDIGLRGTKLGCGEGGCGACTVMVSCYDQTTKKSQHYAINACLAPLYSLEGMHIITVEGIGDRQRGLHPVQERLAKAHGSQCGFCTPGFVMSMYALLRSSKHPPTEEQIEDSLAGNLCRCTGYRPIIDAFRVFAKTDDSLYTASPSENANGQAICPSTGKPCSCRNETDVNANESSTLSSVKVYLPCSYNEIDGNSYSEKELIFPPELQLRKFMPLKLNGFNGIRWYRPLKLEQLLYLRSCYPDAKLIIGNSEVGVETKFKNAQYKVMISVTHVPELHTLKVEEHGLHIGSAVRLAQLQKFLKNVIAERGSHETSSCHAILRQLKWFAGTQIRNVASVGGNICTASPISDLNPLWMATGANFQIIDVNNNVRTTAAKDFFLGYRKVDLKADEILLSVILPWTRPYEYVKEFKQAHRREDDIALVNAGMRMHITEAEGNWIVSDVSIVYGGVAVVPLTAAKTEKFLVGKKLDDGLLDETFNLLKEDIPLAENAPGGMVEFRSSLTLSFFFKFFLYVTHEMNIKGLRKVGLDAANMSAIQSYTRPVSIGTQGYESVGQGTAVGQPMVHMSAMLQVTGEAEYVDDTPTPPNNLHAALVLSKKAHARILSIDDSVAKCSPGFAGVFLSKDVPGSNHIGPIIHDEEVFASDVVTCVGQIIGIVVADTHDNAKAAANKVNIEYSELPAILSISEAVKAGSFHPNTTRCLSNGDVEQCFASNTCDKIIEGEIRVGGQEHFYMEPQCTFVWPVDSGNEIHMISSTQAPQKHQKYVANALGLPLSKVVCKTKRIGGGFGGKETRSAIFAAAASVASYCLRRPVKIVLDRDVDMITTGQRHSFLGKYKSWSVLFSIRKMCTLYQISESVGKYALQISQAILLLEVLVVHKAC
;
A
#
# COMPACT_ATOMS: atom_id res chain seq x y z
N MET A 1 12.75 43.71 -5.50
CA MET A 1 13.59 44.07 -6.67
C MET A 1 15.04 44.05 -6.22
N GLY A 2 15.84 43.19 -6.83
CA GLY A 2 17.26 42.99 -6.58
C GLY A 2 17.74 42.01 -7.65
N SER A 3 18.45 42.53 -8.64
CA SER A 3 18.86 41.89 -9.88
C SER A 3 19.69 40.62 -9.62
N LEU A 4 19.10 39.44 -9.80
CA LEU A 4 19.85 38.20 -10.05
C LEU A 4 20.35 38.25 -11.49
N THR A 5 21.65 38.45 -11.59
CA THR A 5 22.46 38.47 -12.80
C THR A 5 22.19 37.28 -13.71
N LYS A 6 21.82 37.60 -14.95
CA LYS A 6 21.56 36.74 -16.11
C LYS A 6 22.83 36.05 -16.68
N ALA A 7 23.88 35.88 -15.88
CA ALA A 7 25.25 35.67 -16.36
C ALA A 7 25.84 34.27 -16.08
N ALA A 8 25.04 33.28 -15.69
CA ALA A 8 25.51 31.91 -15.42
C ALA A 8 25.12 30.88 -16.50
N GLU A 9 24.59 31.28 -17.65
CA GLU A 9 24.07 30.35 -18.66
C GLU A 9 25.08 29.90 -19.73
N GLU A 10 26.29 30.47 -19.80
CA GLU A 10 27.25 30.16 -20.88
C GLU A 10 28.62 29.73 -20.32
N GLY A 11 28.71 28.48 -19.89
CA GLY A 11 29.99 27.76 -19.69
C GLY A 11 30.35 26.89 -20.91
N PRO A 12 31.60 26.39 -21.04
CA PRO A 12 32.13 25.78 -22.27
C PRO A 12 31.48 24.45 -22.72
N SER A 13 30.45 23.94 -22.03
CA SER A 13 29.64 22.79 -22.44
C SER A 13 28.29 23.19 -23.09
N ALA A 14 28.09 24.48 -23.36
CA ALA A 14 26.83 25.12 -23.81
C ALA A 14 26.29 24.73 -25.21
N ALA A 15 26.88 23.77 -25.93
CA ALA A 15 26.34 23.29 -27.20
C ALA A 15 25.43 22.06 -27.03
N VAL A 16 24.50 22.11 -26.07
CA VAL A 16 23.44 21.09 -25.94
C VAL A 16 22.14 21.68 -26.47
N ASP A 17 21.67 21.14 -27.60
CA ASP A 17 20.37 21.49 -28.17
C ASP A 17 19.26 20.86 -27.33
N TRP A 18 18.76 21.61 -26.34
CA TRP A 18 17.70 21.17 -25.44
C TRP A 18 16.34 21.30 -26.12
N SER A 19 15.52 20.26 -26.03
CA SER A 19 14.16 20.26 -26.55
C SER A 19 13.12 20.54 -25.46
N ASP A 20 12.06 21.22 -25.86
CA ASP A 20 10.80 21.39 -25.11
C ASP A 20 9.65 20.51 -25.66
N GLU A 21 9.88 19.79 -26.76
CA GLU A 21 8.91 18.85 -27.31
C GLU A 21 8.94 17.49 -26.59
N ALA A 22 7.88 17.18 -25.83
CA ALA A 22 7.66 15.86 -25.25
C ALA A 22 6.42 15.20 -25.89
N VAL A 23 6.55 13.93 -26.29
CA VAL A 23 5.47 13.16 -26.90
C VAL A 23 5.27 11.86 -26.15
N ILE A 24 4.00 11.51 -25.91
CA ILE A 24 3.58 10.21 -25.38
C ILE A 24 2.47 9.64 -26.26
N TYR A 25 2.26 8.34 -26.17
CA TYR A 25 1.06 7.70 -26.70
C TYR A 25 0.17 7.24 -25.57
N VAL A 26 -1.13 7.52 -25.65
CA VAL A 26 -2.11 7.02 -24.68
C VAL A 26 -3.15 6.22 -25.44
N ASN A 27 -3.27 4.92 -25.15
CA ASN A 27 -4.20 4.00 -25.81
C ASN A 27 -4.07 4.02 -27.36
N GLY A 28 -2.84 4.17 -27.87
CA GLY A 28 -2.56 4.22 -29.31
C GLY A 28 -2.74 5.60 -29.94
N VAL A 29 -3.21 6.59 -29.18
CA VAL A 29 -3.38 7.97 -29.64
C VAL A 29 -2.15 8.81 -29.27
N ARG A 30 -1.54 9.43 -30.28
CA ARG A 30 -0.41 10.35 -30.11
C ARG A 30 -0.82 11.59 -29.33
N ARG A 31 -0.03 11.98 -28.33
CA ARG A 31 -0.23 13.18 -27.51
C ARG A 31 1.07 13.98 -27.44
N VAL A 32 1.02 15.24 -27.88
CA VAL A 32 2.09 16.21 -27.63
C VAL A 32 1.81 16.84 -26.27
N LEU A 33 2.80 16.78 -25.39
CA LEU A 33 2.74 17.40 -24.07
C LEU A 33 3.28 18.82 -24.20
N PRO A 34 2.47 19.86 -23.92
CA PRO A 34 2.97 21.23 -23.90
C PRO A 34 3.98 21.40 -22.76
N ASP A 35 4.84 22.41 -22.88
CA ASP A 35 5.67 22.85 -21.76
C ASP A 35 4.80 23.39 -20.60
N GLY A 36 5.34 23.37 -19.38
CA GLY A 36 4.65 23.86 -18.16
C GLY A 36 3.99 22.78 -17.30
N LEU A 37 4.09 21.50 -17.68
CA LEU A 37 3.42 20.38 -17.00
C LEU A 37 4.33 19.56 -16.07
N ALA A 38 5.54 20.04 -15.74
CA ALA A 38 6.51 19.24 -14.95
C ALA A 38 6.05 18.90 -13.52
N HIS A 39 5.02 19.58 -13.03
CA HIS A 39 4.42 19.36 -11.72
C HIS A 39 3.37 18.22 -11.72
N LEU A 40 2.88 17.81 -12.90
CA LEU A 40 1.83 16.82 -13.03
C LEU A 40 2.36 15.39 -12.96
N THR A 41 1.58 14.54 -12.31
CA THR A 41 1.68 13.09 -12.43
C THR A 41 0.92 12.58 -13.65
N LEU A 42 1.26 11.38 -14.12
CA LEU A 42 0.50 10.71 -15.17
C LEU A 42 -0.99 10.56 -14.80
N LEU A 43 -1.29 10.24 -13.54
CA LEU A 43 -2.67 10.05 -13.09
C LEU A 43 -3.51 11.33 -13.24
N GLN A 44 -2.96 12.49 -12.86
CA GLN A 44 -3.63 13.77 -13.02
C GLN A 44 -3.90 14.03 -14.50
N TYR A 45 -2.87 13.91 -15.35
CA TYR A 45 -2.99 14.13 -16.79
C TYR A 45 -4.05 13.21 -17.44
N LEU A 46 -4.05 11.91 -17.13
CA LEU A 46 -5.03 10.95 -17.68
C LEU A 46 -6.47 11.34 -17.34
N ARG A 47 -6.71 11.72 -16.07
CA ARG A 47 -8.05 12.09 -15.59
C ARG A 47 -8.51 13.43 -16.17
N ASP A 48 -7.60 14.37 -16.35
CA ASP A 48 -7.87 15.69 -16.95
C ASP A 48 -8.26 15.58 -18.42
N ILE A 49 -7.63 14.67 -19.19
CA ILE A 49 -8.02 14.40 -20.58
C ILE A 49 -9.26 13.48 -20.70
N GLY A 50 -9.91 13.14 -19.59
CA GLY A 50 -11.16 12.37 -19.55
C GLY A 50 -11.01 10.84 -19.43
N LEU A 51 -9.79 10.31 -19.34
CA LEU A 51 -9.54 8.88 -19.09
C LEU A 51 -9.56 8.61 -17.59
N ARG A 52 -10.77 8.45 -17.06
CA ARG A 52 -11.04 8.39 -15.62
C ARG A 52 -11.14 6.99 -15.06
N GLY A 53 -10.94 5.94 -15.87
CA GLY A 53 -10.89 4.55 -15.45
C GLY A 53 -9.75 4.26 -14.48
N THR A 54 -8.60 4.91 -14.65
CA THR A 54 -7.50 4.87 -13.67
C THR A 54 -7.83 5.75 -12.44
N LYS A 55 -7.76 5.17 -11.23
CA LYS A 55 -8.31 5.77 -10.01
C LYS A 55 -7.23 6.23 -9.02
N LEU A 56 -7.53 7.30 -8.26
CA LEU A 56 -6.74 7.73 -7.10
C LEU A 56 -7.27 7.06 -5.82
N GLY A 57 -6.49 6.19 -5.20
CA GLY A 57 -6.85 5.52 -3.93
C GLY A 57 -6.02 5.93 -2.72
N CYS A 58 -4.71 6.11 -2.89
CA CYS A 58 -3.77 6.47 -1.81
C CYS A 58 -2.80 7.59 -2.21
N GLY A 59 -2.24 7.55 -3.43
CA GLY A 59 -1.26 8.55 -3.89
C GLY A 59 0.19 8.25 -3.49
N GLU A 60 0.46 7.10 -2.88
CA GLU A 60 1.78 6.69 -2.39
C GLU A 60 2.29 5.36 -2.99
N GLY A 61 1.57 4.81 -3.98
CA GLY A 61 1.96 3.57 -4.66
C GLY A 61 1.46 2.27 -4.01
N GLY A 62 1.07 2.26 -2.74
CA GLY A 62 0.72 1.03 -1.99
C GLY A 62 -0.65 0.39 -2.24
N CYS A 63 -1.52 0.97 -3.10
CA CYS A 63 -2.87 0.41 -3.32
C CYS A 63 -3.11 -0.17 -4.73
N GLY A 64 -2.29 0.19 -5.72
CA GLY A 64 -2.42 -0.28 -7.10
C GLY A 64 -3.67 0.17 -7.87
N ALA A 65 -4.59 0.97 -7.29
CA ALA A 65 -5.80 1.44 -7.99
C ALA A 65 -5.51 2.32 -9.22
N CYS A 66 -4.32 2.95 -9.24
CA CYS A 66 -3.82 3.76 -10.35
C CYS A 66 -2.90 3.00 -11.32
N THR A 67 -2.93 1.66 -11.31
CA THR A 67 -2.04 0.87 -12.16
C THR A 67 -2.38 1.08 -13.64
N VAL A 68 -1.35 1.30 -14.45
CA VAL A 68 -1.39 1.34 -15.91
C VAL A 68 -0.24 0.50 -16.47
N MET A 69 -0.33 0.09 -17.73
CA MET A 69 0.80 -0.52 -18.41
C MET A 69 1.56 0.55 -19.20
N VAL A 70 2.89 0.52 -19.11
CA VAL A 70 3.76 1.31 -19.97
C VAL A 70 4.53 0.39 -20.89
N SER A 71 4.63 0.80 -22.15
CA SER A 71 5.44 0.15 -23.17
C SER A 71 6.53 1.10 -23.65
N CYS A 72 7.76 0.62 -23.72
CA CYS A 72 8.90 1.35 -24.29
C CYS A 72 9.67 0.47 -25.26
N TYR A 73 10.37 1.08 -26.21
CA TYR A 73 11.20 0.35 -27.17
C TYR A 73 12.65 0.26 -26.68
N ASP A 74 13.15 -0.97 -26.55
CA ASP A 74 14.55 -1.22 -26.23
C ASP A 74 15.36 -1.27 -27.53
N GLN A 75 16.18 -0.24 -27.75
CA GLN A 75 17.02 -0.08 -28.93
C GLN A 75 18.09 -1.18 -29.04
N THR A 76 18.53 -1.78 -27.92
CA THR A 76 19.54 -2.83 -27.91
C THR A 76 18.94 -4.17 -28.31
N THR A 77 17.81 -4.55 -27.72
CA THR A 77 17.15 -5.83 -28.05
C THR A 77 16.20 -5.76 -29.25
N LYS A 78 15.94 -4.55 -29.76
CA LYS A 78 14.97 -4.24 -30.83
C LYS A 78 13.55 -4.74 -30.53
N LYS A 79 13.16 -4.75 -29.25
CA LYS A 79 11.86 -5.27 -28.78
C LYS A 79 11.14 -4.25 -27.92
N SER A 80 9.81 -4.27 -27.97
CA SER A 80 9.00 -3.56 -26.99
C SER A 80 9.07 -4.27 -25.63
N GLN A 81 9.28 -3.50 -24.58
CA GLN A 81 9.19 -3.95 -23.20
C GLN A 81 7.89 -3.42 -22.60
N HIS A 82 7.20 -4.27 -21.84
CA HIS A 82 5.91 -3.98 -21.22
C HIS A 82 6.01 -4.20 -19.72
N TYR A 83 5.52 -3.26 -18.92
CA TYR A 83 5.50 -3.39 -17.46
C TYR A 83 4.43 -2.48 -16.83
N ALA A 84 3.93 -2.89 -15.66
CA ALA A 84 2.98 -2.11 -14.88
C ALA A 84 3.68 -1.04 -14.04
N ILE A 85 3.06 0.14 -13.91
CA ILE A 85 3.52 1.23 -13.02
C ILE A 85 2.35 1.87 -12.27
N ASN A 86 2.63 2.60 -11.20
CA ASN A 86 1.64 3.44 -10.51
C ASN A 86 1.58 4.84 -11.14
N ALA A 87 0.48 5.19 -11.80
CA ALA A 87 0.32 6.49 -12.45
C ALA A 87 0.36 7.67 -11.45
N CYS A 88 0.02 7.45 -10.17
CA CYS A 88 0.03 8.49 -9.14
C CYS A 88 1.44 8.96 -8.72
N LEU A 89 2.48 8.18 -9.01
CA LEU A 89 3.87 8.54 -8.68
C LEU A 89 4.70 8.84 -9.92
N ALA A 90 4.24 8.48 -11.12
CA ALA A 90 4.97 8.71 -12.36
C ALA A 90 4.91 10.19 -12.77
N PRO A 91 6.04 10.94 -12.76
CA PRO A 91 6.07 12.29 -13.32
C PRO A 91 5.71 12.24 -14.80
N LEU A 92 4.87 13.15 -15.28
CA LEU A 92 4.35 13.08 -16.65
C LEU A 92 5.48 13.05 -17.71
N TYR A 93 6.49 13.91 -17.56
CA TYR A 93 7.61 13.99 -18.52
C TYR A 93 8.62 12.85 -18.41
N SER A 94 8.58 12.00 -17.37
CA SER A 94 9.44 10.81 -17.34
C SER A 94 9.00 9.73 -18.33
N LEU A 95 7.79 9.87 -18.89
CA LEU A 95 7.16 8.95 -19.83
C LEU A 95 7.29 9.39 -21.29
N GLU A 96 8.08 10.43 -21.56
CA GLU A 96 8.38 10.85 -22.93
C GLU A 96 8.90 9.66 -23.75
N GLY A 97 8.39 9.52 -24.97
CA GLY A 97 8.74 8.43 -25.88
C GLY A 97 8.11 7.07 -25.53
N MET A 98 7.14 7.02 -24.60
CA MET A 98 6.49 5.78 -24.16
C MET A 98 5.02 5.69 -24.59
N HIS A 99 4.50 4.47 -24.61
CA HIS A 99 3.09 4.16 -24.85
C HIS A 99 2.42 3.69 -23.57
N ILE A 100 1.53 4.54 -23.05
CA ILE A 100 0.70 4.31 -21.88
C ILE A 100 -0.58 3.62 -22.34
N ILE A 101 -0.93 2.51 -21.70
CA ILE A 101 -2.18 1.80 -21.91
C ILE A 101 -2.94 1.76 -20.59
N THR A 102 -4.18 2.26 -20.61
CA THR A 102 -5.11 2.30 -19.48
C THR A 102 -6.18 1.22 -19.63
N VAL A 103 -7.06 1.09 -18.64
CA VAL A 103 -8.16 0.11 -18.65
C VAL A 103 -9.11 0.31 -19.83
N GLU A 104 -9.32 1.57 -20.24
CA GLU A 104 -10.13 1.92 -21.41
C GLU A 104 -9.43 1.53 -22.72
N GLY A 105 -8.10 1.42 -22.74
CA GLY A 105 -7.34 1.10 -23.94
C GLY A 105 -7.60 -0.33 -24.44
N ILE A 106 -7.75 -1.26 -23.52
CA ILE A 106 -7.80 -2.70 -23.83
C ILE A 106 -9.19 -3.21 -24.21
N GLY A 107 -10.26 -2.50 -23.82
CA GLY A 107 -11.64 -2.90 -24.11
C GLY A 107 -12.66 -2.04 -23.39
N ASP A 108 -13.88 -2.01 -23.94
CA ASP A 108 -15.04 -1.28 -23.41
C ASP A 108 -16.35 -1.98 -23.83
N ARG A 109 -17.50 -1.48 -23.37
CA ARG A 109 -18.81 -2.06 -23.72
C ARG A 109 -19.18 -1.99 -25.20
N GLN A 110 -18.58 -1.09 -25.98
CA GLN A 110 -18.90 -0.92 -27.41
C GLN A 110 -18.00 -1.77 -28.30
N ARG A 111 -16.69 -1.79 -28.02
CA ARG A 111 -15.67 -2.57 -28.76
C ARG A 111 -15.60 -4.04 -28.32
N GLY A 112 -16.17 -4.35 -27.15
CA GLY A 112 -16.07 -5.65 -26.52
C GLY A 112 -15.07 -5.66 -25.36
N LEU A 113 -15.31 -6.55 -24.40
CA LEU A 113 -14.44 -6.72 -23.25
C LEU A 113 -13.19 -7.50 -23.64
N HIS A 114 -12.04 -7.05 -23.13
CA HIS A 114 -10.82 -7.84 -23.14
C HIS A 114 -11.01 -9.11 -22.28
N PRO A 115 -10.39 -10.26 -22.60
CA PRO A 115 -10.52 -11.48 -21.78
C PRO A 115 -10.26 -11.26 -20.29
N VAL A 116 -9.23 -10.47 -19.93
CA VAL A 116 -8.95 -10.10 -18.53
C VAL A 116 -10.13 -9.36 -17.87
N GLN A 117 -10.77 -8.43 -18.59
CA GLN A 117 -11.94 -7.69 -18.09
C GLN A 117 -13.15 -8.63 -17.94
N GLU A 118 -13.42 -9.42 -18.97
CA GLU A 118 -14.54 -10.36 -19.00
C GLU A 118 -14.46 -11.37 -17.85
N ARG A 119 -13.29 -12.00 -17.66
CA ARG A 119 -13.07 -12.97 -16.58
C ARG A 119 -13.29 -12.38 -15.21
N LEU A 120 -12.71 -11.21 -14.96
CA LEU A 120 -12.84 -10.56 -13.66
C LEU A 120 -14.29 -10.19 -13.35
N ALA A 121 -15.06 -9.77 -14.37
CA ALA A 121 -16.49 -9.50 -14.22
C ALA A 121 -17.30 -10.78 -13.96
N LYS A 122 -17.14 -11.80 -14.80
CA LYS A 122 -17.92 -13.05 -14.75
C LYS A 122 -17.62 -13.89 -13.50
N ALA A 123 -16.40 -13.87 -13.00
CA ALA A 123 -15.99 -14.59 -11.80
C ALA A 123 -16.32 -13.85 -10.49
N HIS A 124 -17.16 -12.80 -10.53
CA HIS A 124 -17.52 -11.99 -9.36
C HIS A 124 -16.31 -11.32 -8.66
N GLY A 125 -15.23 -11.09 -9.41
CA GLY A 125 -14.02 -10.43 -8.90
C GLY A 125 -14.16 -8.92 -8.72
N SER A 126 -15.33 -8.34 -8.99
CA SER A 126 -15.64 -6.92 -8.80
C SER A 126 -16.91 -6.72 -7.97
N GLN A 127 -16.79 -6.02 -6.84
CA GLN A 127 -17.93 -5.59 -6.00
C GLN A 127 -18.14 -4.07 -6.09
N CYS A 128 -17.46 -3.26 -5.26
CA CYS A 128 -17.57 -1.81 -5.34
C CYS A 128 -16.99 -1.25 -6.64
N GLY A 129 -16.01 -1.92 -7.24
CA GLY A 129 -15.44 -1.64 -8.55
C GLY A 129 -14.24 -0.70 -8.60
N PHE A 130 -13.89 -0.02 -7.50
CA PHE A 130 -12.91 1.07 -7.56
C PHE A 130 -11.46 0.59 -7.75
N CYS A 131 -11.10 -0.56 -7.19
CA CYS A 131 -9.78 -1.18 -7.38
C CYS A 131 -9.68 -1.98 -8.69
N THR A 132 -10.83 -2.32 -9.30
CA THR A 132 -10.96 -3.26 -10.42
C THR A 132 -10.09 -2.88 -11.62
N PRO A 133 -10.05 -1.61 -12.07
CA PRO A 133 -9.13 -1.18 -13.15
C PRO A 133 -7.66 -1.50 -12.85
N GLY A 134 -7.23 -1.33 -11.61
CA GLY A 134 -5.85 -1.61 -11.20
C GLY A 134 -5.50 -3.11 -11.32
N PHE A 135 -6.41 -4.00 -10.90
CA PHE A 135 -6.22 -5.46 -11.04
C PHE A 135 -6.20 -5.89 -12.51
N VAL A 136 -7.11 -5.35 -13.32
CA VAL A 136 -7.14 -5.60 -14.77
C VAL A 136 -5.79 -5.21 -15.39
N MET A 137 -5.26 -4.03 -15.08
CA MET A 137 -4.02 -3.56 -15.67
C MET A 137 -2.77 -4.30 -15.17
N SER A 138 -2.73 -4.74 -13.91
CA SER A 138 -1.64 -5.60 -13.41
C SER A 138 -1.60 -6.94 -14.15
N MET A 139 -2.75 -7.61 -14.28
CA MET A 139 -2.84 -8.88 -15.00
C MET A 139 -2.52 -8.71 -16.49
N TYR A 140 -3.06 -7.66 -17.12
CA TYR A 140 -2.78 -7.36 -18.52
C TYR A 140 -1.29 -7.13 -18.77
N ALA A 141 -0.61 -6.35 -17.91
CA ALA A 141 0.83 -6.13 -18.03
C ALA A 141 1.64 -7.42 -17.84
N LEU A 142 1.24 -8.31 -16.92
CA LEU A 142 1.87 -9.62 -16.75
C LEU A 142 1.76 -10.45 -18.03
N LEU A 143 0.56 -10.57 -18.61
CA LEU A 143 0.35 -11.33 -19.85
C LEU A 143 1.20 -10.76 -21.00
N ARG A 144 1.20 -9.43 -21.18
CA ARG A 144 1.97 -8.75 -22.24
C ARG A 144 3.48 -8.83 -22.07
N SER A 145 3.97 -8.99 -20.84
CA SER A 145 5.40 -9.10 -20.53
C SER A 145 5.93 -10.54 -20.57
N SER A 146 5.03 -11.53 -20.58
CA SER A 146 5.37 -12.95 -20.48
C SER A 146 5.52 -13.60 -21.85
N LYS A 147 6.60 -14.37 -22.06
CA LYS A 147 6.81 -15.14 -23.31
C LYS A 147 5.98 -16.42 -23.35
N HIS A 148 5.73 -16.97 -22.18
CA HIS A 148 4.92 -18.16 -21.96
C HIS A 148 3.82 -17.76 -20.96
N PRO A 149 2.70 -18.48 -20.92
CA PRO A 149 1.69 -18.27 -19.90
C PRO A 149 2.33 -18.23 -18.50
N PRO A 150 1.95 -17.25 -17.67
CA PRO A 150 2.54 -17.07 -16.35
C PRO A 150 2.16 -18.23 -15.42
N THR A 151 3.00 -18.54 -14.44
CA THR A 151 2.62 -19.47 -13.37
C THR A 151 1.64 -18.80 -12.40
N GLU A 152 0.95 -19.60 -11.58
CA GLU A 152 0.07 -19.05 -10.53
C GLU A 152 0.82 -18.15 -9.53
N GLU A 153 2.07 -18.50 -9.17
CA GLU A 153 2.91 -17.65 -8.33
C GLU A 153 3.19 -16.30 -9.01
N GLN A 154 3.47 -16.28 -10.31
CA GLN A 154 3.68 -15.03 -11.05
C GLN A 154 2.41 -14.17 -11.11
N ILE A 155 1.24 -14.80 -11.22
CA ILE A 155 -0.04 -14.09 -11.14
C ILE A 155 -0.19 -13.46 -9.75
N GLU A 156 -0.09 -14.24 -8.66
CA GLU A 156 -0.22 -13.70 -7.30
C GLU A 156 0.81 -12.58 -7.02
N ASP A 157 2.08 -12.75 -7.44
CA ASP A 157 3.16 -11.75 -7.29
C ASP A 157 2.88 -10.46 -8.08
N SER A 158 2.27 -10.55 -9.25
CA SER A 158 1.90 -9.38 -10.07
C SER A 158 0.79 -8.55 -9.41
N LEU A 159 -0.04 -9.17 -8.59
CA LEU A 159 -1.18 -8.56 -7.91
C LEU A 159 -0.86 -8.08 -6.49
N ALA A 160 0.32 -8.42 -5.95
CA ALA A 160 0.72 -8.08 -4.59
C ALA A 160 0.72 -6.57 -4.28
N GLY A 161 0.88 -5.72 -5.31
CA GLY A 161 0.79 -4.25 -5.21
C GLY A 161 -0.62 -3.69 -5.37
N ASN A 162 -1.66 -4.53 -5.41
CA ASN A 162 -3.06 -4.13 -5.60
C ASN A 162 -3.88 -4.48 -4.36
N LEU A 163 -4.56 -3.49 -3.77
CA LEU A 163 -5.42 -3.70 -2.62
C LEU A 163 -6.90 -3.78 -3.01
N CYS A 164 -7.61 -4.72 -2.40
CA CYS A 164 -9.07 -4.80 -2.44
C CYS A 164 -9.63 -4.92 -1.02
N ARG A 165 -10.61 -4.07 -0.69
CA ARG A 165 -11.30 -4.10 0.60
C ARG A 165 -12.59 -4.92 0.60
N CYS A 166 -13.11 -5.29 -0.57
CA CYS A 166 -14.45 -5.87 -0.72
C CYS A 166 -14.45 -7.39 -0.94
N THR A 167 -13.60 -7.90 -1.85
CA THR A 167 -13.75 -9.25 -2.41
C THR A 167 -13.11 -10.35 -1.59
N GLY A 168 -12.20 -10.01 -0.67
CA GLY A 168 -11.33 -10.99 -0.02
C GLY A 168 -10.32 -11.64 -0.97
N TYR A 169 -10.06 -11.05 -2.15
CA TYR A 169 -9.14 -11.48 -3.20
C TYR A 169 -9.46 -12.80 -3.91
N ARG A 170 -10.06 -13.78 -3.22
CA ARG A 170 -10.35 -15.12 -3.77
C ARG A 170 -10.96 -15.11 -5.18
N PRO A 171 -12.10 -14.43 -5.46
CA PRO A 171 -12.67 -14.43 -6.81
C PRO A 171 -11.81 -13.72 -7.86
N ILE A 172 -10.90 -12.83 -7.45
CA ILE A 172 -9.94 -12.18 -8.36
C ILE A 172 -8.86 -13.16 -8.78
N ILE A 173 -8.33 -13.93 -7.83
CA ILE A 173 -7.32 -14.96 -8.12
C ILE A 173 -7.92 -16.04 -9.02
N ASP A 174 -9.12 -16.55 -8.68
CA ASP A 174 -9.82 -17.53 -9.51
C ASP A 174 -10.06 -17.01 -10.94
N ALA A 175 -10.45 -15.74 -11.09
CA ALA A 175 -10.66 -15.12 -12.40
C ALA A 175 -9.41 -15.14 -13.30
N PHE A 176 -8.22 -15.04 -12.70
CA PHE A 176 -6.97 -14.90 -13.44
C PHE A 176 -6.17 -16.21 -13.55
N ARG A 177 -6.42 -17.19 -12.68
CA ARG A 177 -5.79 -18.52 -12.76
C ARG A 177 -5.96 -19.22 -14.09
N VAL A 178 -7.06 -18.96 -14.78
CA VAL A 178 -7.34 -19.49 -16.11
C VAL A 178 -6.23 -19.17 -17.14
N PHE A 179 -5.40 -18.17 -16.87
CA PHE A 179 -4.26 -17.81 -17.72
C PHE A 179 -2.95 -18.55 -17.37
N ALA A 180 -2.94 -19.43 -16.35
CA ALA A 180 -1.74 -20.09 -15.85
C ALA A 180 -1.40 -21.46 -16.46
N LYS A 181 -2.25 -22.02 -17.33
CA LYS A 181 -2.12 -23.38 -17.88
C LYS A 181 -1.99 -24.48 -16.82
N THR A 182 -2.81 -24.46 -15.78
CA THR A 182 -2.91 -25.56 -14.81
C THR A 182 -4.09 -26.47 -15.14
N ASP A 183 -3.94 -27.77 -14.85
CA ASP A 183 -5.01 -28.77 -14.96
C ASP A 183 -6.11 -28.41 -13.96
N ASP A 184 -7.30 -28.15 -14.49
CA ASP A 184 -8.48 -27.78 -13.71
C ASP A 184 -9.09 -28.96 -12.93
N SER A 185 -8.48 -30.15 -13.00
CA SER A 185 -8.90 -31.37 -12.28
C SER A 185 -9.14 -31.15 -10.78
N LEU A 186 -8.44 -30.21 -10.15
CA LEU A 186 -8.64 -29.82 -8.75
C LEU A 186 -10.00 -29.17 -8.45
N TYR A 187 -10.64 -28.56 -9.46
CA TYR A 187 -11.94 -27.89 -9.37
C TYR A 187 -13.05 -28.68 -10.10
N THR A 188 -12.68 -29.53 -11.05
CA THR A 188 -13.59 -30.39 -11.82
C THR A 188 -13.65 -31.82 -11.32
N ALA A 189 -13.21 -32.11 -10.09
CA ALA A 189 -13.45 -33.39 -9.46
C ALA A 189 -14.97 -33.59 -9.26
N SER A 190 -15.66 -34.01 -10.34
CA SER A 190 -16.70 -35.01 -10.27
C SER A 190 -16.22 -36.07 -9.27
N PRO A 191 -17.06 -36.58 -8.36
CA PRO A 191 -16.65 -37.66 -7.50
C PRO A 191 -16.13 -38.77 -8.41
N SER A 192 -14.82 -38.98 -8.41
CA SER A 192 -14.21 -40.07 -9.14
C SER A 192 -14.89 -41.32 -8.62
N GLU A 193 -15.56 -42.05 -9.50
CA GLU A 193 -15.85 -43.46 -9.26
C GLU A 193 -14.51 -44.09 -8.90
N ASN A 194 -14.27 -44.28 -7.60
CA ASN A 194 -13.09 -45.00 -7.14
C ASN A 194 -13.21 -46.41 -7.70
N ALA A 195 -12.30 -46.76 -8.60
CA ALA A 195 -12.13 -48.10 -9.16
C ALA A 195 -11.68 -49.15 -8.13
N ASN A 196 -11.90 -48.93 -6.83
CA ASN A 196 -11.77 -49.90 -5.75
C ASN A 196 -12.72 -49.45 -4.62
N GLY A 197 -13.85 -50.14 -4.49
CA GLY A 197 -15.01 -49.80 -3.65
C GLY A 197 -14.77 -49.82 -2.13
N GLN A 198 -13.93 -48.95 -1.60
CA GLN A 198 -13.87 -48.67 -0.16
C GLN A 198 -14.22 -47.20 0.13
N ALA A 199 -15.29 -47.00 0.90
CA ALA A 199 -15.75 -45.68 1.31
C ALA A 199 -14.78 -45.03 2.30
N ILE A 200 -14.31 -43.82 1.98
CA ILE A 200 -13.42 -43.02 2.84
C ILE A 200 -14.26 -42.11 3.74
N CYS A 201 -13.95 -42.06 5.03
CA CYS A 201 -14.67 -41.23 6.01
C CYS A 201 -14.34 -39.73 5.83
N PRO A 202 -15.34 -38.84 5.70
CA PRO A 202 -15.11 -37.39 5.53
C PRO A 202 -14.36 -36.74 6.71
N SER A 203 -14.48 -37.30 7.91
CA SER A 203 -13.89 -36.72 9.12
C SER A 203 -12.44 -37.13 9.34
N THR A 204 -11.97 -38.24 8.74
CA THR A 204 -10.66 -38.82 9.02
C THR A 204 -9.78 -39.08 7.80
N GLY A 205 -10.35 -39.04 6.59
CA GLY A 205 -9.60 -39.30 5.35
C GLY A 205 -9.09 -40.73 5.19
N LYS A 206 -9.63 -41.70 5.95
CA LYS A 206 -9.27 -43.13 5.88
C LYS A 206 -10.47 -44.02 5.55
N PRO A 207 -10.27 -45.24 5.00
CA PRO A 207 -11.35 -46.19 4.74
C PRO A 207 -12.14 -46.53 6.01
N CYS A 208 -13.47 -46.45 5.98
CA CYS A 208 -14.36 -46.66 7.14
C CYS A 208 -15.33 -47.82 6.87
N SER A 209 -15.44 -48.74 7.84
CA SER A 209 -16.35 -49.89 7.83
C SER A 209 -17.77 -49.56 8.32
N CYS A 210 -18.13 -48.28 8.36
CA CYS A 210 -19.34 -47.79 9.00
C CYS A 210 -20.63 -48.01 8.17
N ARG A 211 -20.51 -48.60 6.97
CA ARG A 211 -21.62 -49.02 6.11
C ARG A 211 -21.49 -50.52 5.85
N ASN A 212 -22.40 -51.32 6.41
CA ASN A 212 -22.50 -52.75 6.10
C ASN A 212 -23.34 -52.95 4.82
N GLU A 213 -22.84 -53.82 3.95
CA GLU A 213 -23.42 -54.22 2.66
C GLU A 213 -24.57 -55.24 2.82
N THR A 214 -25.70 -54.82 3.39
CA THR A 214 -26.95 -55.59 3.27
C THR A 214 -28.13 -54.64 3.25
N ASP A 215 -28.60 -54.30 2.04
CA ASP A 215 -30.02 -54.07 1.74
C ASP A 215 -30.17 -53.91 0.21
N VAL A 216 -30.26 -55.05 -0.47
CA VAL A 216 -30.60 -55.13 -1.89
C VAL A 216 -31.90 -55.94 -2.00
N ASN A 217 -32.90 -55.30 -2.62
CA ASN A 217 -34.19 -55.80 -3.13
C ASN A 217 -35.47 -55.58 -2.29
N ALA A 218 -36.30 -54.62 -2.71
CA ALA A 218 -37.66 -54.89 -3.22
C ALA A 218 -38.29 -53.63 -3.85
N ASN A 219 -38.98 -53.81 -4.98
CA ASN A 219 -39.76 -52.83 -5.71
C ASN A 219 -40.92 -52.25 -4.87
N GLU A 220 -41.18 -50.94 -5.04
CA GLU A 220 -42.49 -50.31 -5.32
C GLU A 220 -42.68 -48.92 -4.66
N SER A 221 -43.21 -48.02 -5.49
CA SER A 221 -43.81 -46.72 -5.16
C SER A 221 -42.88 -45.53 -4.88
N SER A 222 -42.87 -44.67 -5.90
CA SER A 222 -42.73 -43.22 -5.85
C SER A 222 -42.97 -42.57 -4.47
N THR A 223 -41.93 -42.02 -3.88
CA THR A 223 -41.99 -40.73 -3.16
C THR A 223 -40.58 -40.11 -3.10
N LEU A 224 -40.52 -38.86 -3.53
CA LEU A 224 -39.35 -37.99 -3.60
C LEU A 224 -38.45 -38.09 -2.35
N SER A 225 -37.19 -38.47 -2.54
CA SER A 225 -36.10 -37.95 -1.72
C SER A 225 -35.14 -37.19 -2.63
N SER A 226 -35.27 -35.87 -2.58
CA SER A 226 -34.43 -34.88 -3.24
C SER A 226 -32.99 -35.03 -2.78
N VAL A 227 -32.19 -35.81 -3.53
CA VAL A 227 -30.74 -35.84 -3.38
C VAL A 227 -30.24 -34.43 -3.67
N LYS A 228 -29.73 -33.75 -2.63
CA LYS A 228 -29.16 -32.40 -2.71
C LYS A 228 -27.90 -32.45 -3.57
N VAL A 229 -28.03 -32.06 -4.84
CA VAL A 229 -26.90 -31.95 -5.75
C VAL A 229 -26.17 -30.63 -5.46
N TYR A 230 -25.07 -30.70 -4.72
CA TYR A 230 -24.09 -29.61 -4.66
C TYR A 230 -23.23 -29.70 -5.93
N LEU A 231 -23.40 -28.76 -6.85
CA LEU A 231 -22.57 -28.67 -8.05
C LEU A 231 -21.31 -27.84 -7.75
N PRO A 232 -20.10 -28.36 -8.01
CA PRO A 232 -18.91 -27.53 -8.15
C PRO A 232 -19.14 -26.51 -9.27
N CYS A 233 -18.82 -25.24 -9.04
CA CYS A 233 -18.78 -24.27 -10.13
C CYS A 233 -17.46 -24.47 -10.89
N SER A 234 -17.53 -25.07 -12.08
CA SER A 234 -16.39 -25.05 -13.01
C SER A 234 -16.30 -23.64 -13.59
N TYR A 235 -15.24 -22.90 -13.23
CA TYR A 235 -14.97 -21.56 -13.78
C TYR A 235 -14.34 -21.60 -15.20
N ASN A 236 -14.22 -22.81 -15.77
CA ASN A 236 -13.27 -23.13 -16.85
C ASN A 236 -13.90 -23.43 -18.22
N GLU A 237 -15.12 -22.96 -18.49
CA GLU A 237 -15.71 -23.14 -19.84
C GLU A 237 -14.97 -22.35 -20.93
N ILE A 238 -14.23 -21.31 -20.55
CA ILE A 238 -13.45 -20.49 -21.49
C ILE A 238 -11.99 -20.92 -21.36
N ASP A 239 -11.33 -21.15 -22.50
CA ASP A 239 -9.92 -21.50 -22.58
C ASP A 239 -9.06 -20.23 -22.48
N GLY A 240 -8.29 -20.05 -21.39
CA GLY A 240 -7.32 -18.95 -21.28
C GLY A 240 -6.22 -18.99 -22.36
N ASN A 241 -6.04 -20.15 -23.03
CA ASN A 241 -5.16 -20.31 -24.19
C ASN A 241 -5.72 -19.65 -25.46
N SER A 242 -7.01 -19.33 -25.49
CA SER A 242 -7.66 -18.61 -26.60
C SER A 242 -7.41 -17.09 -26.59
N TYR A 243 -6.52 -16.60 -25.69
CA TYR A 243 -6.00 -15.24 -25.72
C TYR A 243 -5.42 -14.97 -27.12
N SER A 244 -6.27 -14.40 -27.97
CA SER A 244 -6.04 -14.22 -29.39
C SER A 244 -5.51 -12.81 -29.60
N GLU A 245 -4.36 -12.72 -30.26
CA GLU A 245 -3.54 -11.53 -30.41
C GLU A 245 -4.26 -10.40 -31.17
N LYS A 246 -5.18 -9.70 -30.51
CA LYS A 246 -5.72 -8.41 -30.94
C LYS A 246 -5.34 -7.33 -29.94
N GLU A 247 -4.05 -7.21 -29.75
CA GLU A 247 -3.45 -6.24 -28.86
C GLU A 247 -3.18 -4.91 -29.54
N LEU A 248 -3.14 -3.84 -28.76
CA LEU A 248 -2.66 -2.56 -29.27
C LEU A 248 -1.22 -2.72 -29.76
N ILE A 249 -1.00 -2.40 -31.04
CA ILE A 249 0.33 -2.36 -31.62
C ILE A 249 1.18 -1.30 -30.92
N PHE A 250 2.47 -1.57 -30.79
CA PHE A 250 3.40 -0.54 -30.33
C PHE A 250 3.49 0.56 -31.41
N PRO A 251 3.33 1.85 -31.06
CA PRO A 251 3.32 2.93 -32.05
C PRO A 251 4.60 2.97 -32.90
N PRO A 252 4.50 2.89 -34.25
CA PRO A 252 5.68 2.90 -35.13
C PRO A 252 6.54 4.16 -35.00
N GLU A 253 5.94 5.33 -34.74
CA GLU A 253 6.69 6.57 -34.48
C GLU A 253 7.67 6.41 -33.31
N LEU A 254 7.27 5.73 -32.24
CA LEU A 254 8.12 5.53 -31.06
C LEU A 254 9.28 4.56 -31.31
N GLN A 255 9.19 3.67 -32.30
CA GLN A 255 10.31 2.80 -32.69
C GLN A 255 11.41 3.60 -33.39
N LEU A 256 11.01 4.61 -34.17
CA LEU A 256 11.90 5.48 -34.94
C LEU A 256 12.33 6.74 -34.17
N ARG A 257 11.70 7.01 -33.02
CA ARG A 257 11.94 8.20 -32.22
C ARG A 257 13.35 8.16 -31.63
N LYS A 258 14.12 9.21 -31.91
CA LYS A 258 15.43 9.44 -31.32
C LYS A 258 15.27 10.08 -29.95
N PHE A 259 16.11 9.69 -29.00
CA PHE A 259 16.15 10.36 -27.70
C PHE A 259 16.67 11.79 -27.85
N MET A 260 16.00 12.72 -27.19
CA MET A 260 16.35 14.14 -27.17
C MET A 260 16.57 14.60 -25.72
N PRO A 261 17.59 15.41 -25.43
CA PRO A 261 17.72 15.99 -24.11
C PRO A 261 16.57 16.98 -23.88
N LEU A 262 15.93 16.92 -22.71
CA LEU A 262 14.74 17.74 -22.41
C LEU A 262 15.04 18.83 -21.39
N LYS A 263 14.50 20.03 -21.63
CA LYS A 263 14.44 21.15 -20.68
C LYS A 263 13.02 21.68 -20.66
N LEU A 264 12.29 21.37 -19.59
CA LEU A 264 10.86 21.65 -19.46
C LEU A 264 10.59 22.40 -18.15
N ASN A 265 9.51 23.16 -18.14
CA ASN A 265 9.04 23.95 -17.02
C ASN A 265 7.80 23.32 -16.39
N GLY A 266 7.52 23.75 -15.17
CA GLY A 266 6.35 23.39 -14.41
C GLY A 266 5.86 24.58 -13.59
N PHE A 267 4.69 24.40 -13.01
CA PHE A 267 4.09 25.39 -12.12
C PHE A 267 5.03 25.73 -10.95
N ASN A 268 4.90 26.95 -10.40
CA ASN A 268 5.74 27.46 -9.31
C ASN A 268 7.26 27.45 -9.59
N GLY A 269 7.66 27.54 -10.86
CA GLY A 269 9.07 27.62 -11.26
C GLY A 269 9.81 26.29 -11.17
N ILE A 270 9.08 25.16 -11.21
CA ILE A 270 9.67 23.83 -11.34
C ILE A 270 10.37 23.73 -12.70
N ARG A 271 11.56 23.14 -12.73
CA ARG A 271 12.31 22.82 -13.94
C ARG A 271 12.61 21.33 -13.98
N TRP A 272 12.37 20.72 -15.12
CA TRP A 272 12.62 19.32 -15.40
C TRP A 272 13.66 19.19 -16.50
N TYR A 273 14.74 18.47 -16.19
CA TYR A 273 15.79 18.15 -17.15
C TYR A 273 15.85 16.65 -17.41
N ARG A 274 16.15 16.26 -18.65
CA ARG A 274 16.51 14.88 -19.00
C ARG A 274 17.80 14.87 -19.82
N PRO A 275 18.99 14.74 -19.20
CA PRO A 275 20.23 14.52 -19.92
C PRO A 275 20.27 13.14 -20.59
N LEU A 276 21.05 13.02 -21.67
CA LEU A 276 21.33 11.76 -22.36
C LEU A 276 22.75 11.26 -22.17
N LYS A 277 23.64 12.11 -21.64
CA LYS A 277 25.05 11.81 -21.40
C LYS A 277 25.41 12.09 -19.94
N LEU A 278 26.38 11.34 -19.41
CA LEU A 278 26.88 11.53 -18.05
C LEU A 278 27.45 12.94 -17.83
N GLU A 279 28.22 13.47 -18.79
CA GLU A 279 28.78 14.82 -18.74
C GLU A 279 27.69 15.89 -18.59
N GLN A 280 26.55 15.73 -19.27
CA GLN A 280 25.41 16.66 -19.17
C GLN A 280 24.76 16.60 -17.78
N LEU A 281 24.62 15.39 -17.23
CA LEU A 281 24.11 15.19 -15.88
C LEU A 281 25.02 15.85 -14.85
N LEU A 282 26.33 15.63 -14.93
CA LEU A 282 27.32 16.21 -14.04
C LEU A 282 27.36 17.74 -14.14
N TYR A 283 27.27 18.28 -15.35
CA TYR A 283 27.15 19.73 -15.55
C TYR A 283 25.89 20.28 -14.87
N LEU A 284 24.72 19.68 -15.10
CA LEU A 284 23.48 20.10 -14.44
C LEU A 284 23.56 19.99 -12.92
N ARG A 285 24.25 18.97 -12.40
CA ARG A 285 24.50 18.81 -10.97
C ARG A 285 25.35 19.94 -10.42
N SER A 286 26.36 20.39 -11.15
CA SER A 286 27.19 21.54 -10.77
C SER A 286 26.44 22.87 -10.79
N CYS A 287 25.56 23.08 -11.78
CA CYS A 287 24.71 24.28 -11.87
C CYS A 287 23.63 24.31 -10.80
N TYR A 288 23.12 23.12 -10.43
CA TYR A 288 22.01 22.96 -9.49
C TYR A 288 22.35 21.89 -8.43
N PRO A 289 23.19 22.20 -7.44
CA PRO A 289 23.61 21.22 -6.43
C PRO A 289 22.46 20.72 -5.54
N ASP A 290 21.36 21.46 -5.45
CA ASP A 290 20.14 21.06 -4.74
C ASP A 290 19.15 20.27 -5.62
N ALA A 291 19.44 20.07 -6.91
CA ALA A 291 18.54 19.37 -7.83
C ALA A 291 18.31 17.92 -7.39
N LYS A 292 17.06 17.46 -7.47
CA LYS A 292 16.76 16.05 -7.19
C LYS A 292 16.90 15.20 -8.43
N LEU A 293 17.66 14.12 -8.29
CA LEU A 293 17.79 13.10 -9.32
C LEU A 293 16.56 12.18 -9.29
N ILE A 294 15.92 12.00 -10.44
CA ILE A 294 14.67 11.27 -10.57
C ILE A 294 14.86 10.05 -11.48
N ILE A 295 14.43 8.88 -10.98
CA ILE A 295 14.32 7.66 -11.77
C ILE A 295 12.87 7.17 -11.67
N GLY A 296 12.54 6.45 -10.59
CA GLY A 296 11.19 5.93 -10.37
C GLY A 296 10.25 6.84 -9.60
N ASN A 297 10.77 7.93 -9.02
CA ASN A 297 10.01 8.89 -8.19
C ASN A 297 9.26 8.28 -6.98
N SER A 298 9.56 7.03 -6.59
CA SER A 298 8.85 6.31 -5.53
C SER A 298 9.14 6.83 -4.12
N GLU A 299 10.20 7.62 -3.94
CA GLU A 299 10.48 8.35 -2.69
C GLU A 299 10.17 9.84 -2.84
N VAL A 300 10.75 10.49 -3.86
CA VAL A 300 10.61 11.94 -4.09
C VAL A 300 9.12 12.34 -4.26
N GLY A 301 8.30 11.50 -4.91
CA GLY A 301 6.86 11.71 -5.01
C GLY A 301 6.16 11.68 -3.65
N VAL A 302 6.56 10.76 -2.76
CA VAL A 302 6.04 10.66 -1.39
C VAL A 302 6.48 11.88 -0.55
N GLU A 303 7.73 12.31 -0.66
CA GLU A 303 8.22 13.50 0.03
C GLU A 303 7.48 14.77 -0.42
N THR A 304 7.27 14.92 -1.72
CA THR A 304 6.54 16.07 -2.29
C THR A 304 5.08 16.06 -1.83
N LYS A 305 4.42 14.89 -1.85
CA LYS A 305 2.99 14.79 -1.54
C LYS A 305 2.67 14.83 -0.05
N PHE A 306 3.42 14.11 0.79
CA PHE A 306 3.09 13.91 2.21
C PHE A 306 4.02 14.65 3.17
N LYS A 307 5.25 14.98 2.77
CA LYS A 307 6.19 15.80 3.56
C LYS A 307 6.23 17.26 3.09
N ASN A 308 5.42 17.60 2.07
CA ASN A 308 5.37 18.92 1.46
C ASN A 308 6.75 19.44 0.98
N ALA A 309 7.65 18.53 0.59
CA ALA A 309 8.98 18.87 0.11
C ALA A 309 8.88 19.64 -1.21
N GLN A 310 9.66 20.72 -1.36
CA GLN A 310 9.60 21.60 -2.52
C GLN A 310 10.89 21.48 -3.34
N TYR A 311 10.81 20.79 -4.47
CA TYR A 311 11.95 20.59 -5.37
C TYR A 311 11.79 21.44 -6.63
N LYS A 312 12.62 22.49 -6.74
CA LYS A 312 12.58 23.43 -7.88
C LYS A 312 13.21 22.86 -9.14
N VAL A 313 14.24 22.04 -9.01
CA VAL A 313 14.94 21.43 -10.15
C VAL A 313 14.95 19.92 -9.98
N MET A 314 14.46 19.23 -11.00
CA MET A 314 14.42 17.77 -11.09
C MET A 314 15.19 17.34 -12.33
N ILE A 315 16.07 16.35 -12.18
CA ILE A 315 16.90 15.82 -13.28
C ILE A 315 16.60 14.33 -13.43
N SER A 316 15.98 13.93 -14.53
CA SER A 316 15.75 12.52 -14.84
C SER A 316 16.99 11.88 -15.43
N VAL A 317 17.52 10.86 -14.75
CA VAL A 317 18.75 10.16 -15.17
C VAL A 317 18.48 8.87 -15.93
N THR A 318 17.23 8.64 -16.32
CA THR A 318 16.72 7.41 -16.96
C THR A 318 17.31 7.10 -18.33
N HIS A 319 18.02 8.06 -18.95
CA HIS A 319 18.58 7.95 -20.30
C HIS A 319 20.11 8.11 -20.31
N VAL A 320 20.76 8.06 -19.13
CA VAL A 320 22.23 8.12 -19.02
C VAL A 320 22.77 6.68 -19.00
N PRO A 321 23.36 6.17 -20.10
CA PRO A 321 23.65 4.74 -20.27
C PRO A 321 24.55 4.14 -19.19
N GLU A 322 25.53 4.90 -18.72
CA GLU A 322 26.52 4.48 -17.72
C GLU A 322 25.85 4.02 -16.42
N LEU A 323 24.77 4.71 -16.01
CA LEU A 323 24.01 4.40 -14.79
C LEU A 323 23.10 3.16 -14.92
N HIS A 324 22.91 2.63 -16.14
CA HIS A 324 22.09 1.45 -16.41
C HIS A 324 22.90 0.17 -16.64
N THR A 325 24.23 0.23 -16.45
CA THR A 325 25.14 -0.89 -16.67
C THR A 325 24.84 -2.06 -15.73
N LEU A 326 24.72 -3.27 -16.29
CA LEU A 326 24.70 -4.54 -15.55
C LEU A 326 25.73 -5.48 -16.18
N LYS A 327 26.81 -5.79 -15.46
CA LYS A 327 27.91 -6.62 -15.95
C LYS A 327 28.37 -7.62 -14.90
N VAL A 328 28.72 -8.81 -15.38
CA VAL A 328 29.47 -9.81 -14.62
C VAL A 328 30.94 -9.52 -14.85
N GLU A 329 31.70 -9.33 -13.77
CA GLU A 329 33.14 -9.07 -13.81
C GLU A 329 33.90 -10.18 -13.08
N GLU A 330 35.24 -10.17 -13.18
CA GLU A 330 36.11 -11.19 -12.59
C GLU A 330 35.91 -11.29 -11.07
N HIS A 331 35.78 -10.14 -10.38
CA HIS A 331 35.72 -10.08 -8.92
C HIS A 331 34.32 -9.79 -8.35
N GLY A 332 33.29 -9.66 -9.20
CA GLY A 332 31.93 -9.43 -8.72
C GLY A 332 30.94 -9.02 -9.81
N LEU A 333 29.85 -8.38 -9.38
CA LEU A 333 28.86 -7.75 -10.24
C LEU A 333 29.03 -6.23 -10.22
N HIS A 334 29.03 -5.63 -11.41
CA HIS A 334 28.96 -4.17 -11.58
C HIS A 334 27.53 -3.75 -11.89
N ILE A 335 26.91 -3.00 -10.97
CA ILE A 335 25.49 -2.62 -11.00
C ILE A 335 25.37 -1.10 -11.03
N GLY A 336 24.89 -0.54 -12.14
CA GLY A 336 24.65 0.89 -12.28
C GLY A 336 23.56 1.42 -11.34
N SER A 337 23.67 2.67 -10.89
CA SER A 337 22.77 3.24 -9.89
C SER A 337 21.33 3.47 -10.39
N ALA A 338 21.12 3.58 -11.69
CA ALA A 338 19.80 3.75 -12.30
C ALA A 338 19.13 2.43 -12.71
N VAL A 339 19.77 1.28 -12.48
CA VAL A 339 19.17 -0.05 -12.68
C VAL A 339 17.90 -0.19 -11.85
N ARG A 340 16.81 -0.60 -12.50
CA ARG A 340 15.52 -0.83 -11.85
C ARG A 340 15.54 -2.13 -11.04
N LEU A 341 14.85 -2.17 -9.91
CA LEU A 341 14.86 -3.34 -9.03
C LEU A 341 14.32 -4.60 -9.75
N ALA A 342 13.30 -4.49 -10.59
CA ALA A 342 12.82 -5.61 -11.40
C ALA A 342 13.86 -6.13 -12.41
N GLN A 343 14.69 -5.25 -12.98
CA GLN A 343 15.79 -5.64 -13.87
C GLN A 343 16.90 -6.35 -13.07
N LEU A 344 17.25 -5.83 -11.89
CA LEU A 344 18.19 -6.47 -10.99
C LEU A 344 17.70 -7.88 -10.58
N GLN A 345 16.42 -8.04 -10.23
CA GLN A 345 15.85 -9.36 -9.91
C GLN A 345 16.05 -10.37 -11.05
N LYS A 346 15.75 -9.97 -12.29
CA LYS A 346 15.91 -10.83 -13.46
C LYS A 346 17.38 -11.17 -13.71
N PHE A 347 18.26 -10.20 -13.59
CA PHE A 347 19.70 -10.38 -13.77
C PHE A 347 20.29 -11.35 -12.74
N LEU A 348 19.95 -11.16 -11.45
CA LEU A 348 20.42 -12.04 -10.38
C LEU A 348 19.93 -13.49 -10.55
N LYS A 349 18.69 -13.70 -11.02
CA LYS A 349 18.17 -15.04 -11.33
C LYS A 349 19.03 -15.75 -12.39
N ASN A 350 19.45 -15.04 -13.44
CA ASN A 350 20.31 -15.61 -14.48
C ASN A 350 21.72 -15.92 -13.93
N VAL A 351 22.32 -14.98 -13.20
CA VAL A 351 23.65 -15.17 -12.60
C VAL A 351 23.68 -16.37 -11.65
N ILE A 352 22.64 -16.53 -10.83
CA ILE A 352 22.49 -17.67 -9.92
C ILE A 352 22.38 -19.00 -10.67
N ALA A 353 21.73 -19.02 -11.84
CA ALA A 353 21.59 -20.24 -12.64
C ALA A 353 22.89 -20.64 -13.36
N GLU A 354 23.77 -19.68 -13.65
CA GLU A 354 24.99 -19.89 -14.44
C GLU A 354 26.26 -20.12 -13.58
N ARG A 355 26.29 -19.62 -12.34
CA ARG A 355 27.48 -19.68 -11.46
C ARG A 355 27.32 -20.64 -10.29
N GLY A 356 28.45 -20.96 -9.65
CA GLY A 356 28.47 -21.84 -8.47
C GLY A 356 27.70 -21.26 -7.29
N SER A 357 27.05 -22.13 -6.51
CA SER A 357 26.33 -21.74 -5.28
C SER A 357 27.23 -21.04 -4.24
N HIS A 358 28.52 -21.37 -4.24
CA HIS A 358 29.51 -20.76 -3.34
C HIS A 358 29.87 -19.31 -3.72
N GLU A 359 29.72 -18.91 -4.99
CA GLU A 359 30.02 -17.53 -5.45
C GLU A 359 28.80 -16.60 -5.36
N THR A 360 27.59 -17.17 -5.29
CA THR A 360 26.33 -16.46 -5.48
C THR A 360 25.52 -16.32 -4.19
N SER A 361 26.11 -16.53 -3.01
CA SER A 361 25.37 -16.45 -1.74
C SER A 361 24.77 -15.04 -1.51
N SER A 362 25.55 -13.98 -1.77
CA SER A 362 25.07 -12.59 -1.77
C SER A 362 23.92 -12.35 -2.75
N CYS A 363 24.00 -12.93 -3.95
CA CYS A 363 22.97 -12.80 -4.98
C CYS A 363 21.64 -13.42 -4.53
N HIS A 364 21.69 -14.60 -3.89
CA HIS A 364 20.51 -15.25 -3.32
C HIS A 364 19.86 -14.39 -2.23
N ALA A 365 20.66 -13.81 -1.32
CA ALA A 365 20.14 -12.99 -0.24
C ALA A 365 19.42 -11.74 -0.76
N ILE A 366 20.04 -11.03 -1.70
CA ILE A 366 19.43 -9.85 -2.34
C ILE A 366 18.16 -10.23 -3.10
N LEU A 367 18.17 -11.33 -3.87
CA LEU A 367 17.00 -11.78 -4.63
C LEU A 367 15.83 -12.14 -3.72
N ARG A 368 16.08 -12.85 -2.61
CA ARG A 368 15.05 -13.22 -1.62
C ARG A 368 14.49 -11.99 -0.91
N GLN A 369 15.33 -11.00 -0.60
CA GLN A 369 14.89 -9.75 -0.01
C GLN A 369 13.98 -8.96 -0.97
N LEU A 370 14.34 -8.92 -2.26
CA LEU A 370 13.56 -8.23 -3.30
C LEU A 370 12.19 -8.88 -3.54
N LYS A 371 11.99 -10.16 -3.22
CA LYS A 371 10.67 -10.82 -3.29
C LYS A 371 9.62 -10.09 -2.44
N TRP A 372 10.04 -9.63 -1.26
CA TRP A 372 9.17 -8.94 -0.28
C TRP A 372 9.28 -7.41 -0.35
N PHE A 373 9.97 -6.88 -1.36
CA PHE A 373 10.15 -5.44 -1.54
C PHE A 373 9.00 -4.87 -2.38
N ALA A 374 8.08 -4.17 -1.73
CA ALA A 374 6.95 -3.48 -2.37
C ALA A 374 6.10 -4.38 -3.31
N GLY A 375 5.23 -3.77 -4.11
CA GLY A 375 4.58 -4.40 -5.26
C GLY A 375 5.43 -4.38 -6.55
N THR A 376 5.00 -5.15 -7.55
CA THR A 376 5.64 -5.22 -8.88
C THR A 376 5.72 -3.86 -9.57
N GLN A 377 4.68 -3.03 -9.42
CA GLN A 377 4.60 -1.68 -10.00
C GLN A 377 5.73 -0.77 -9.49
N ILE A 378 6.02 -0.82 -8.19
CA ILE A 378 7.12 -0.06 -7.58
C ILE A 378 8.47 -0.63 -8.04
N ARG A 379 8.66 -1.96 -8.02
CA ARG A 379 9.92 -2.58 -8.46
C ARG A 379 10.27 -2.31 -9.92
N ASN A 380 9.26 -2.10 -10.78
CA ASN A 380 9.45 -1.77 -12.20
C ASN A 380 10.03 -0.37 -12.43
N VAL A 381 9.99 0.52 -11.43
CA VAL A 381 10.45 1.92 -11.57
C VAL A 381 11.50 2.32 -10.53
N ALA A 382 11.43 1.78 -9.31
CA ALA A 382 12.41 2.02 -8.27
C ALA A 382 13.79 1.54 -8.70
N SER A 383 14.83 2.30 -8.35
CA SER A 383 16.22 2.01 -8.72
C SER A 383 17.09 1.66 -7.53
N VAL A 384 18.19 0.96 -7.80
CA VAL A 384 19.21 0.60 -6.81
C VAL A 384 19.78 1.84 -6.12
N GLY A 385 20.23 2.82 -6.91
CA GLY A 385 20.80 4.06 -6.40
C GLY A 385 19.78 4.94 -5.70
N GLY A 386 18.52 4.93 -6.15
CA GLY A 386 17.43 5.61 -5.44
C GLY A 386 17.20 5.03 -4.06
N ASN A 387 17.20 3.70 -3.92
CA ASN A 387 17.08 3.03 -2.63
C ASN A 387 18.28 3.32 -1.70
N ILE A 388 19.51 3.28 -2.23
CA ILE A 388 20.74 3.56 -1.48
C ILE A 388 20.77 5.03 -1.02
N CYS A 389 20.65 5.99 -1.94
CA CYS A 389 20.81 7.42 -1.66
C CYS A 389 19.66 8.00 -0.83
N THR A 390 18.49 7.35 -0.81
CA THR A 390 17.41 7.71 0.13
C THR A 390 17.84 7.51 1.58
N ALA A 391 18.74 6.55 1.85
CA ALA A 391 19.28 6.24 3.18
C ALA A 391 18.17 6.11 4.25
N SER A 392 17.09 5.41 3.89
CA SER A 392 16.02 5.11 4.82
C SER A 392 16.54 4.16 5.91
N PRO A 393 16.28 4.42 7.20
CA PRO A 393 16.73 3.54 8.30
C PRO A 393 16.16 2.12 8.22
N ILE A 394 15.07 1.96 7.48
CA ILE A 394 14.30 0.72 7.25
C ILE A 394 14.48 0.20 5.82
N SER A 395 15.51 0.64 5.08
CA SER A 395 15.82 0.09 3.77
C SER A 395 16.11 -1.41 3.88
N ASP A 396 15.46 -2.20 3.05
CA ASP A 396 15.65 -3.66 3.00
C ASP A 396 16.99 -4.06 2.37
N LEU A 397 17.58 -3.23 1.51
CA LEU A 397 18.80 -3.59 0.78
C LEU A 397 20.08 -3.01 1.40
N ASN A 398 19.99 -1.87 2.11
CA ASN A 398 21.18 -1.23 2.68
C ASN A 398 21.94 -2.12 3.67
N PRO A 399 21.26 -2.85 4.61
CA PRO A 399 21.95 -3.81 5.45
C PRO A 399 22.68 -4.91 4.66
N LEU A 400 22.12 -5.35 3.53
CA LEU A 400 22.75 -6.36 2.67
C LEU A 400 23.96 -5.81 1.92
N TRP A 401 23.88 -4.58 1.38
CA TRP A 401 25.05 -3.94 0.74
C TRP A 401 26.22 -3.80 1.71
N MET A 402 25.93 -3.45 2.96
CA MET A 402 26.94 -3.36 4.02
C MET A 402 27.49 -4.73 4.40
N ALA A 403 26.62 -5.70 4.69
CA ALA A 403 27.03 -7.04 5.16
C ALA A 403 27.83 -7.81 4.10
N THR A 404 27.53 -7.62 2.82
CA THR A 404 28.22 -8.25 1.70
C THR A 404 29.55 -7.58 1.34
N GLY A 405 29.90 -6.46 1.97
CA GLY A 405 31.13 -5.73 1.66
C GLY A 405 31.10 -5.05 0.29
N ALA A 406 29.91 -4.65 -0.18
CA ALA A 406 29.78 -3.95 -1.45
C ALA A 406 30.51 -2.59 -1.42
N ASN A 407 31.05 -2.19 -2.57
CA ASN A 407 31.69 -0.90 -2.76
C ASN A 407 30.83 -0.01 -3.67
N PHE A 408 30.75 1.27 -3.36
CA PHE A 408 30.01 2.26 -4.14
C PHE A 408 31.00 3.15 -4.89
N GLN A 409 30.84 3.24 -6.21
CA GLN A 409 31.58 4.17 -7.04
C GLN A 409 30.79 5.47 -7.16
N ILE A 410 31.47 6.56 -6.86
CA ILE A 410 30.94 7.92 -6.84
C ILE A 410 31.76 8.74 -7.83
N ILE A 411 31.08 9.51 -8.66
CA ILE A 411 31.71 10.35 -9.69
C ILE A 411 31.39 11.82 -9.44
N ASP A 412 32.40 12.68 -9.59
CA ASP A 412 32.27 14.14 -9.49
C ASP A 412 32.17 14.80 -10.87
N VAL A 413 31.96 16.13 -10.89
CA VAL A 413 31.85 16.92 -12.12
C VAL A 413 33.12 16.91 -12.99
N ASN A 414 34.28 16.63 -12.41
CA ASN A 414 35.56 16.56 -13.09
C ASN A 414 35.87 15.16 -13.64
N ASN A 415 34.89 14.25 -13.60
CA ASN A 415 35.01 12.84 -13.95
C ASN A 415 35.98 12.04 -13.05
N ASN A 416 36.30 12.54 -11.86
CA ASN A 416 37.04 11.75 -10.89
C ASN A 416 36.10 10.72 -10.27
N VAL A 417 36.51 9.45 -10.29
CA VAL A 417 35.78 8.36 -9.65
C VAL A 417 36.47 8.02 -8.33
N ARG A 418 35.73 8.10 -7.23
CA ARG A 418 36.15 7.59 -5.92
C ARG A 418 35.29 6.40 -5.53
N THR A 419 35.88 5.50 -4.76
CA THR A 419 35.20 4.31 -4.23
C THR A 419 35.08 4.43 -2.72
N THR A 420 33.92 4.12 -2.18
CA THR A 420 33.67 4.03 -0.73
C THR A 420 33.01 2.70 -0.39
N ALA A 421 33.31 2.14 0.78
CA ALA A 421 32.64 0.92 1.23
C ALA A 421 31.20 1.25 1.65
N ALA A 422 30.25 0.34 1.40
CA ALA A 422 28.85 0.56 1.73
C ALA A 422 28.62 0.92 3.22
N LYS A 423 29.45 0.38 4.12
CA LYS A 423 29.37 0.66 5.57
C LYS A 423 29.72 2.11 5.94
N ASP A 424 30.56 2.77 5.14
CA ASP A 424 31.06 4.12 5.41
C ASP A 424 30.22 5.20 4.68
N PHE A 425 29.27 4.78 3.83
CA PHE A 425 28.46 5.68 3.02
C PHE A 425 27.30 6.34 3.78
N PHE A 426 26.78 5.70 4.83
CA PHE A 426 25.61 6.19 5.57
C PHE A 426 26.05 7.01 6.78
N LEU A 427 25.92 8.33 6.70
CA LEU A 427 26.48 9.26 7.69
C LEU A 427 25.50 9.67 8.81
N GLY A 428 24.20 9.46 8.60
CA GLY A 428 23.15 9.83 9.55
C GLY A 428 21.75 9.69 8.95
N TYR A 429 20.73 10.15 9.69
CA TYR A 429 19.34 10.07 9.24
C TYR A 429 19.15 10.69 7.85
N ARG A 430 18.90 9.84 6.83
CA ARG A 430 18.76 10.23 5.43
C ARG A 430 19.92 11.08 4.90
N LYS A 431 21.13 10.88 5.43
CA LYS A 431 22.35 11.57 5.05
C LYS A 431 23.39 10.56 4.56
N VAL A 432 23.97 10.85 3.39
CA VAL A 432 24.95 9.98 2.73
C VAL A 432 26.25 10.72 2.45
N ASP A 433 27.32 9.96 2.23
CA ASP A 433 28.63 10.46 1.82
C ASP A 433 28.66 10.83 0.33
N LEU A 434 27.90 11.87 -0.03
CA LEU A 434 27.94 12.51 -1.34
C LEU A 434 28.12 14.02 -1.17
N LYS A 435 29.10 14.59 -1.87
CA LYS A 435 29.24 16.04 -2.02
C LYS A 435 28.17 16.59 -2.97
N ALA A 436 28.03 17.91 -2.99
CA ALA A 436 26.99 18.59 -3.74
C ALA A 436 27.12 18.38 -5.27
N ASP A 437 28.35 18.23 -5.76
CA ASP A 437 28.74 18.01 -7.15
C ASP A 437 28.93 16.52 -7.52
N GLU A 438 28.70 15.61 -6.57
CA GLU A 438 28.87 14.16 -6.76
C GLU A 438 27.53 13.44 -7.03
N ILE A 439 27.62 12.29 -7.70
CA ILE A 439 26.52 11.34 -7.85
C ILE A 439 27.00 9.90 -7.62
N LEU A 440 26.09 9.03 -7.18
CA LEU A 440 26.34 7.58 -7.15
C LEU A 440 26.31 7.03 -8.58
N LEU A 441 27.44 6.49 -9.05
CA LEU A 441 27.60 5.93 -10.38
C LEU A 441 27.16 4.46 -10.43
N SER A 442 27.74 3.63 -9.56
CA SER A 442 27.51 2.18 -9.55
C SER A 442 27.81 1.54 -8.20
N VAL A 443 27.39 0.30 -8.06
CA VAL A 443 27.62 -0.61 -6.94
C VAL A 443 28.42 -1.80 -7.45
N ILE A 444 29.53 -2.10 -6.78
CA ILE A 444 30.36 -3.28 -7.01
C ILE A 444 30.04 -4.28 -5.91
N LEU A 445 29.35 -5.37 -6.28
CA LEU A 445 29.02 -6.46 -5.36
C LEU A 445 30.03 -7.60 -5.53
N PRO A 446 30.89 -7.89 -4.55
CA PRO A 446 31.90 -8.94 -4.68
C PRO A 446 31.29 -10.35 -4.74
N TRP A 447 32.00 -11.27 -5.39
CA TRP A 447 31.69 -12.69 -5.29
C TRP A 447 31.90 -13.20 -3.87
N THR A 448 31.08 -14.16 -3.45
CA THR A 448 31.31 -14.85 -2.18
C THR A 448 32.41 -15.90 -2.30
N ARG A 449 33.23 -16.01 -1.27
CA ARG A 449 34.34 -16.97 -1.17
C ARG A 449 33.80 -18.38 -0.88
N PRO A 450 34.60 -19.43 -1.12
CA PRO A 450 34.31 -20.75 -0.59
C PRO A 450 34.05 -20.69 0.92
N TYR A 451 32.99 -21.34 1.38
CA TYR A 451 32.55 -21.33 2.79
C TYR A 451 32.17 -19.95 3.35
N GLU A 452 31.74 -19.04 2.47
CA GLU A 452 31.10 -17.79 2.83
C GLU A 452 29.59 -17.89 2.65
N TYR A 453 28.84 -17.52 3.70
CA TYR A 453 27.40 -17.64 3.78
C TYR A 453 26.77 -16.28 4.03
N VAL A 454 25.77 -15.93 3.22
CA VAL A 454 25.01 -14.69 3.35
C VAL A 454 23.53 -15.00 3.51
N LYS A 455 22.86 -14.33 4.45
CA LYS A 455 21.43 -14.49 4.69
C LYS A 455 20.75 -13.16 4.99
N GLU A 456 19.56 -13.02 4.41
CA GLU A 456 18.64 -11.90 4.56
C GLU A 456 17.54 -12.20 5.60
N PHE A 457 17.09 -11.17 6.31
CA PHE A 457 15.93 -11.23 7.20
C PHE A 457 15.10 -9.96 7.12
N LYS A 458 13.77 -10.12 7.18
CA LYS A 458 12.80 -9.01 7.27
C LYS A 458 11.62 -9.45 8.11
N GLN A 459 11.20 -8.59 9.03
CA GLN A 459 9.92 -8.68 9.70
C GLN A 459 9.16 -7.37 9.54
N ALA A 460 7.87 -7.47 9.21
CA ALA A 460 6.95 -6.37 9.00
C ALA A 460 5.56 -6.73 9.58
N HIS A 461 4.56 -5.85 9.47
CA HIS A 461 3.19 -6.18 9.89
C HIS A 461 2.49 -7.12 8.88
N ARG A 462 2.84 -6.99 7.61
CA ARG A 462 2.44 -7.88 6.51
C ARG A 462 3.67 -8.36 5.76
N ARG A 463 3.59 -9.55 5.15
CA ARG A 463 4.72 -10.13 4.38
C ARG A 463 5.02 -9.33 3.11
N GLU A 464 3.99 -9.05 2.32
CA GLU A 464 4.12 -8.35 1.04
C GLU A 464 3.86 -6.85 1.18
N ASP A 465 4.55 -6.03 0.38
CA ASP A 465 4.31 -4.59 0.23
C ASP A 465 4.18 -3.83 1.56
N ASP A 466 5.11 -4.08 2.48
CA ASP A 466 5.14 -3.44 3.80
C ASP A 466 6.56 -3.02 4.18
N ILE A 467 6.63 -2.03 5.05
CA ILE A 467 7.85 -1.48 5.62
C ILE A 467 8.38 -2.43 6.70
N ALA A 468 9.69 -2.65 6.72
CA ALA A 468 10.32 -3.44 7.77
C ALA A 468 10.21 -2.76 9.15
N LEU A 469 9.83 -3.54 10.16
CA LEU A 469 10.01 -3.18 11.57
C LEU A 469 11.47 -3.36 11.96
N VAL A 470 12.03 -4.52 11.61
CA VAL A 470 13.46 -4.84 11.68
C VAL A 470 13.80 -5.67 10.45
N ASN A 471 14.94 -5.39 9.83
CA ASN A 471 15.53 -6.21 8.80
C ASN A 471 17.02 -6.40 9.09
N ALA A 472 17.64 -7.39 8.46
CA ALA A 472 19.07 -7.65 8.65
C ALA A 472 19.70 -8.27 7.39
N GLY A 473 20.97 -7.91 7.18
CA GLY A 473 21.88 -8.63 6.31
C GLY A 473 23.01 -9.22 7.16
N MET A 474 23.24 -10.52 7.02
CA MET A 474 24.29 -11.21 7.77
C MET A 474 25.18 -12.01 6.83
N ARG A 475 26.50 -11.93 7.04
CA ARG A 475 27.53 -12.65 6.30
C ARG A 475 28.49 -13.31 7.29
N MET A 476 28.88 -14.55 7.02
CA MET A 476 29.88 -15.27 7.81
C MET A 476 30.76 -16.10 6.88
N HIS A 477 32.07 -15.95 7.01
CA HIS A 477 33.07 -16.73 6.31
C HIS A 477 33.85 -17.58 7.33
N ILE A 478 33.88 -18.88 7.09
CA ILE A 478 34.52 -19.85 7.97
C ILE A 478 35.74 -20.46 7.30
N THR A 479 36.75 -20.80 8.10
CA THR A 479 37.97 -21.48 7.66
C THR A 479 38.31 -22.60 8.62
N GLU A 480 39.06 -23.58 8.13
CA GLU A 480 39.60 -24.63 8.98
C GLU A 480 40.89 -24.17 9.65
N ALA A 481 40.96 -24.33 10.98
CA ALA A 481 42.15 -24.10 11.79
C ALA A 481 42.25 -25.21 12.85
N GLU A 482 43.40 -25.90 12.91
CA GLU A 482 43.68 -26.95 13.91
C GLU A 482 42.59 -28.05 13.96
N GLY A 483 42.03 -28.42 12.80
CA GLY A 483 40.97 -29.44 12.69
C GLY A 483 39.58 -28.99 13.18
N ASN A 484 39.39 -27.69 13.42
CA ASN A 484 38.11 -27.07 13.76
C ASN A 484 37.72 -25.99 12.73
N TRP A 485 36.41 -25.82 12.51
CA TRP A 485 35.88 -24.73 11.72
C TRP A 485 35.70 -23.49 12.59
N ILE A 486 36.44 -22.43 12.28
CA ILE A 486 36.40 -21.16 12.99
C ILE A 486 35.83 -20.06 12.09
N VAL A 487 35.23 -19.04 12.70
CA VAL A 487 34.79 -17.83 12.01
C VAL A 487 36.02 -16.98 11.71
N SER A 488 36.32 -16.78 10.43
CA SER A 488 37.46 -15.95 10.01
C SER A 488 37.06 -14.50 9.75
N ASP A 489 35.81 -14.27 9.36
CA ASP A 489 35.27 -12.96 9.02
C ASP A 489 33.73 -13.01 9.11
N VAL A 490 33.12 -11.94 9.61
CA VAL A 490 31.68 -11.87 9.88
C VAL A 490 31.20 -10.44 9.73
N SER A 491 29.99 -10.26 9.20
CA SER A 491 29.30 -8.98 9.23
C SER A 491 27.82 -9.17 9.57
N ILE A 492 27.32 -8.41 10.54
CA ILE A 492 25.96 -8.46 11.06
C ILE A 492 25.43 -7.03 11.08
N VAL A 493 24.51 -6.74 10.16
CA VAL A 493 23.97 -5.40 9.97
C VAL A 493 22.45 -5.43 10.08
N TYR A 494 21.89 -4.53 10.89
CA TYR A 494 20.45 -4.38 11.11
C TYR A 494 19.92 -3.05 10.57
N GLY A 495 18.69 -3.05 10.06
CA GLY A 495 17.89 -1.84 9.84
C GLY A 495 16.65 -1.82 10.75
N GLY A 496 16.04 -0.64 10.89
CA GLY A 496 14.87 -0.42 11.75
C GLY A 496 15.16 -0.30 13.25
N VAL A 497 16.43 -0.37 13.64
CA VAL A 497 16.88 -0.30 15.05
C VAL A 497 17.68 0.98 15.38
N ALA A 498 18.07 1.76 14.37
CA ALA A 498 18.76 3.03 14.53
C ALA A 498 18.38 3.98 13.39
N VAL A 499 18.94 5.19 13.36
CA VAL A 499 18.70 6.20 12.31
C VAL A 499 19.42 5.89 10.98
N VAL A 500 20.36 4.94 11.00
CA VAL A 500 21.07 4.36 9.85
C VAL A 500 21.15 2.85 10.06
N PRO A 501 21.41 2.04 9.02
CA PRO A 501 21.73 0.64 9.23
C PRO A 501 22.92 0.50 10.19
N LEU A 502 22.77 -0.37 11.19
CA LEU A 502 23.69 -0.47 12.33
C LEU A 502 24.45 -1.80 12.28
N THR A 503 25.77 -1.71 12.37
CA THR A 503 26.69 -2.85 12.47
C THR A 503 26.86 -3.28 13.93
N ALA A 504 26.75 -4.58 14.22
CA ALA A 504 26.98 -5.14 15.55
C ALA A 504 28.50 -5.34 15.81
N ALA A 505 29.23 -4.24 15.97
CA ALA A 505 30.68 -4.24 15.93
C ALA A 505 31.36 -4.99 17.10
N LYS A 506 30.79 -4.98 18.32
CA LYS A 506 31.35 -5.75 19.44
C LYS A 506 31.11 -7.24 19.21
N THR A 507 29.90 -7.61 18.79
CA THR A 507 29.54 -8.98 18.45
C THR A 507 30.41 -9.54 17.32
N GLU A 508 30.62 -8.77 16.24
CA GLU A 508 31.48 -9.19 15.13
C GLU A 508 32.91 -9.47 15.60
N LYS A 509 33.50 -8.58 16.39
CA LYS A 509 34.85 -8.76 16.96
C LYS A 509 34.96 -9.99 17.85
N PHE A 510 33.92 -10.29 18.63
CA PHE A 510 33.89 -11.46 19.50
C PHE A 510 33.85 -12.78 18.70
N LEU A 511 33.06 -12.82 17.62
CA LEU A 511 32.87 -14.02 16.82
C LEU A 511 34.12 -14.40 16.01
N VAL A 512 34.90 -13.43 15.54
CA VAL A 512 36.15 -13.72 14.80
C VAL A 512 37.12 -14.55 15.66
N GLY A 513 37.63 -15.63 15.07
CA GLY A 513 38.53 -16.59 15.73
C GLY A 513 37.83 -17.63 16.60
N LYS A 514 36.50 -17.57 16.76
CA LYS A 514 35.75 -18.55 17.55
C LYS A 514 35.35 -19.77 16.74
N LYS A 515 35.31 -20.92 17.40
CA LYS A 515 34.75 -22.16 16.88
C LYS A 515 33.22 -22.06 16.83
N LEU A 516 32.63 -22.42 15.70
CA LEU A 516 31.17 -22.34 15.52
C LEU A 516 30.45 -23.50 16.25
N ASP A 517 30.15 -23.32 17.53
CA ASP A 517 29.37 -24.24 18.35
C ASP A 517 28.30 -23.52 19.19
N ASP A 518 27.42 -24.31 19.82
CA ASP A 518 26.23 -23.80 20.50
C ASP A 518 26.59 -22.98 21.75
N GLY A 519 27.81 -23.13 22.28
CA GLY A 519 28.33 -22.35 23.41
C GLY A 519 28.59 -20.87 23.09
N LEU A 520 28.55 -20.48 21.81
CA LEU A 520 28.68 -19.08 21.39
C LEU A 520 27.41 -18.24 21.58
N LEU A 521 26.24 -18.88 21.63
CA LEU A 521 24.96 -18.18 21.51
C LEU A 521 24.70 -17.22 22.68
N ASP A 522 24.91 -17.67 23.92
CA ASP A 522 24.60 -16.86 25.11
C ASP A 522 25.40 -15.56 25.16
N GLU A 523 26.72 -15.64 24.96
CA GLU A 523 27.58 -14.47 24.95
C GLU A 523 27.29 -13.57 23.73
N THR A 524 26.99 -14.17 22.58
CA THR A 524 26.59 -13.40 21.40
C THR A 524 25.30 -12.62 21.65
N PHE A 525 24.32 -13.23 22.31
CA PHE A 525 23.07 -12.54 22.65
C PHE A 525 23.27 -11.41 23.66
N ASN A 526 24.18 -11.56 24.61
CA ASN A 526 24.53 -10.48 25.54
C ASN A 526 25.17 -9.30 24.80
N LEU A 527 26.15 -9.57 23.93
CA LEU A 527 26.82 -8.54 23.13
C LEU A 527 25.87 -7.86 22.13
N LEU A 528 24.94 -8.60 21.51
CA LEU A 528 23.95 -8.01 20.60
C LEU A 528 23.02 -7.02 21.31
N LYS A 529 22.65 -7.28 22.58
CA LYS A 529 21.87 -6.33 23.39
C LYS A 529 22.66 -5.06 23.69
N GLU A 530 23.99 -5.17 23.86
CA GLU A 530 24.85 -4.02 24.05
C GLU A 530 25.09 -3.21 22.77
N ASP A 531 25.25 -3.89 21.62
CA ASP A 531 25.47 -3.25 20.33
C ASP A 531 24.21 -2.53 19.83
N ILE A 532 23.02 -3.01 20.21
CA ILE A 532 21.73 -2.50 19.71
C ILE A 532 20.83 -2.07 20.88
N PRO A 533 21.19 -1.00 21.62
CA PRO A 533 20.36 -0.49 22.69
C PRO A 533 19.15 0.28 22.10
N LEU A 534 17.94 -0.23 22.34
CA LEU A 534 16.70 0.46 21.99
C LEU A 534 16.08 1.11 23.23
N ALA A 535 15.97 2.43 23.23
CA ALA A 535 15.30 3.18 24.30
C ALA A 535 13.78 2.95 24.26
N GLU A 536 13.09 3.04 25.41
CA GLU A 536 11.64 2.85 25.52
C GLU A 536 10.84 3.81 24.63
N ASN A 537 11.36 5.02 24.41
CA ASN A 537 10.75 6.06 23.56
C ASN A 537 11.27 6.04 22.11
N ALA A 538 11.95 4.98 21.67
CA ALA A 538 12.48 4.88 20.32
C ALA A 538 11.35 5.02 19.27
N PRO A 539 11.53 5.85 18.23
CA PRO A 539 10.56 5.99 17.16
C PRO A 539 10.17 4.63 16.55
N GLY A 540 8.88 4.47 16.24
CA GLY A 540 8.30 3.20 15.79
C GLY A 540 7.78 2.29 16.91
N GLY A 541 8.10 2.57 18.19
CA GLY A 541 7.59 1.80 19.32
C GLY A 541 8.04 0.33 19.29
N MET A 542 7.21 -0.58 19.81
CA MET A 542 7.43 -2.04 19.80
C MET A 542 8.84 -2.45 20.24
N VAL A 543 9.39 -1.75 21.24
CA VAL A 543 10.81 -1.84 21.63
C VAL A 543 11.20 -3.26 22.00
N GLU A 544 10.44 -3.90 22.89
CA GLU A 544 10.67 -5.29 23.29
C GLU A 544 10.66 -6.23 22.09
N PHE A 545 9.64 -6.12 21.23
CA PHE A 545 9.52 -6.95 20.02
C PHE A 545 10.70 -6.76 19.06
N ARG A 546 11.10 -5.52 18.80
CA ARG A 546 12.26 -5.21 17.94
C ARG A 546 13.57 -5.75 18.53
N SER A 547 13.77 -5.60 19.84
CA SER A 547 14.92 -6.16 20.56
C SER A 547 14.94 -7.69 20.49
N SER A 548 13.80 -8.38 20.61
CA SER A 548 13.74 -9.83 20.46
C SER A 548 14.03 -10.29 19.03
N LEU A 549 13.64 -9.51 18.02
CA LEU A 549 13.88 -9.84 16.61
C LEU A 549 15.36 -9.83 16.25
N THR A 550 16.18 -8.93 16.82
CA THR A 550 17.62 -8.91 16.54
C THR A 550 18.26 -10.24 16.96
N LEU A 551 17.96 -10.70 18.17
CA LEU A 551 18.42 -11.99 18.69
C LEU A 551 17.88 -13.16 17.85
N SER A 552 16.59 -13.11 17.49
CA SER A 552 15.93 -14.16 16.71
C SER A 552 16.51 -14.29 15.30
N PHE A 553 16.86 -13.18 14.65
CA PHE A 553 17.49 -13.21 13.33
C PHE A 553 18.90 -13.78 13.40
N PHE A 554 19.69 -13.40 14.40
CA PHE A 554 21.02 -14.00 14.60
C PHE A 554 20.91 -15.51 14.87
N PHE A 555 19.97 -15.93 15.73
CA PHE A 555 19.73 -17.35 15.99
C PHE A 555 19.40 -18.12 14.70
N LYS A 556 18.47 -17.61 13.89
CA LYS A 556 18.15 -18.21 12.59
C LYS A 556 19.35 -18.24 11.63
N PHE A 557 20.20 -17.20 11.65
CA PHE A 557 21.42 -17.17 10.85
C PHE A 557 22.43 -18.23 11.30
N PHE A 558 22.65 -18.36 12.61
CA PHE A 558 23.52 -19.39 13.18
C PHE A 558 23.06 -20.80 12.80
N LEU A 559 21.75 -21.08 12.93
CA LEU A 559 21.18 -22.36 12.50
C LEU A 559 21.34 -22.57 10.99
N TYR A 560 21.14 -21.53 10.17
CA TYR A 560 21.32 -21.60 8.73
C TYR A 560 22.76 -21.97 8.34
N VAL A 561 23.76 -21.28 8.91
CA VAL A 561 25.18 -21.57 8.62
C VAL A 561 25.54 -22.99 9.09
N THR A 562 25.09 -23.38 10.28
CA THR A 562 25.30 -24.74 10.81
C THR A 562 24.70 -25.80 9.89
N HIS A 563 23.52 -25.54 9.31
CA HIS A 563 22.86 -26.45 8.37
C HIS A 563 23.66 -26.62 7.09
N GLU A 564 24.12 -25.50 6.51
CA GLU A 564 24.94 -25.53 5.30
C GLU A 564 26.27 -26.24 5.53
N MET A 565 26.86 -26.11 6.73
CA MET A 565 28.04 -26.89 7.12
C MET A 565 27.76 -28.39 7.20
N ASN A 566 26.62 -28.78 7.77
CA ASN A 566 26.20 -30.18 7.87
C ASN A 566 25.99 -30.82 6.50
N ILE A 567 25.32 -30.11 5.57
CA ILE A 567 25.11 -30.58 4.18
C ILE A 567 26.46 -30.83 3.49
N LYS A 568 27.47 -30.00 3.76
CA LYS A 568 28.82 -30.14 3.20
C LYS A 568 29.71 -31.13 3.96
N GLY A 569 29.19 -31.83 4.97
CA GLY A 569 29.93 -32.80 5.77
C GLY A 569 31.00 -32.19 6.70
N LEU A 570 30.94 -30.88 6.95
CA LEU A 570 31.95 -30.15 7.73
C LEU A 570 31.78 -30.32 9.24
N ARG A 571 30.58 -30.73 9.69
CA ARG A 571 30.24 -30.95 11.09
C ARG A 571 29.64 -32.35 11.26
N LYS A 572 30.10 -33.08 12.29
CA LYS A 572 29.70 -34.47 12.56
C LYS A 572 28.31 -34.61 13.18
N VAL A 573 27.86 -33.57 13.90
CA VAL A 573 26.57 -33.54 14.60
C VAL A 573 25.64 -32.61 13.85
N GLY A 574 24.57 -33.19 13.30
CA GLY A 574 23.51 -32.45 12.59
C GLY A 574 22.75 -31.48 13.48
N LEU A 575 21.93 -30.62 12.88
CA LEU A 575 20.94 -29.83 13.62
C LEU A 575 19.88 -30.73 14.22
N ASP A 576 19.39 -30.36 15.40
CA ASP A 576 18.20 -30.95 15.99
C ASP A 576 17.01 -30.80 15.02
N ALA A 577 16.26 -31.88 14.82
CA ALA A 577 15.06 -31.92 14.01
C ALA A 577 14.02 -30.87 14.46
N ALA A 578 13.95 -30.55 15.75
CA ALA A 578 13.07 -29.50 16.27
C ALA A 578 13.38 -28.11 15.70
N ASN A 579 14.65 -27.84 15.37
CA ASN A 579 15.12 -26.54 14.89
C ASN A 579 15.12 -26.40 13.36
N MET A 580 14.87 -27.49 12.62
CA MET A 580 14.89 -27.48 11.16
C MET A 580 13.85 -26.54 10.54
N SER A 581 12.69 -26.37 11.20
CA SER A 581 11.66 -25.44 10.72
C SER A 581 12.09 -23.97 10.77
N ALA A 582 13.04 -23.60 11.64
CA ALA A 582 13.46 -22.22 11.84
C ALA A 582 14.29 -21.66 10.66
N ILE A 583 14.95 -22.54 9.91
CA ILE A 583 15.77 -22.20 8.73
C ILE A 583 15.02 -22.32 7.41
N GLN A 584 13.82 -22.94 7.42
CA GLN A 584 13.02 -23.09 6.23
C GLN A 584 12.53 -21.72 5.74
N SER A 585 12.86 -21.40 4.48
CA SER A 585 12.35 -20.18 3.87
C SER A 585 10.85 -20.31 3.65
N TYR A 586 10.10 -19.24 3.97
CA TYR A 586 8.66 -19.22 3.72
C TYR A 586 8.39 -19.12 2.22
N THR A 587 7.62 -20.07 1.71
CA THR A 587 6.99 -19.99 0.38
C THR A 587 5.49 -20.02 0.59
N ARG A 588 4.79 -19.04 0.02
CA ARG A 588 3.33 -19.01 0.08
C ARG A 588 2.78 -20.12 -0.83
N PRO A 589 1.99 -21.07 -0.31
CA PRO A 589 1.31 -22.02 -1.17
C PRO A 589 0.24 -21.30 -1.99
N VAL A 590 -0.07 -21.86 -3.16
CA VAL A 590 -1.15 -21.40 -4.02
C VAL A 590 -2.48 -21.36 -3.25
N SER A 591 -3.23 -20.27 -3.39
CA SER A 591 -4.43 -20.01 -2.57
C SER A 591 -5.66 -20.82 -3.02
N ILE A 592 -6.00 -21.97 -2.41
CA ILE A 592 -7.14 -22.81 -2.85
C ILE A 592 -8.42 -22.46 -2.06
N GLY A 593 -9.59 -22.48 -2.71
CA GLY A 593 -10.88 -22.30 -2.04
C GLY A 593 -12.06 -22.95 -2.78
N THR A 594 -12.99 -23.53 -2.02
CA THR A 594 -14.23 -24.15 -2.54
C THR A 594 -15.44 -23.37 -2.05
N GLN A 595 -16.50 -23.27 -2.86
CA GLN A 595 -17.77 -22.66 -2.49
C GLN A 595 -18.91 -23.63 -2.75
N GLY A 596 -19.79 -23.83 -1.77
CA GLY A 596 -21.01 -24.62 -1.90
C GLY A 596 -22.25 -23.72 -1.70
N TYR A 597 -23.21 -23.82 -2.60
CA TYR A 597 -24.51 -23.16 -2.51
C TYR A 597 -25.60 -24.04 -3.11
N GLU A 598 -26.86 -23.76 -2.78
CA GLU A 598 -28.02 -24.49 -3.31
C GLU A 598 -28.38 -23.94 -4.71
N SER A 599 -28.47 -24.83 -5.70
CA SER A 599 -28.89 -24.45 -7.05
C SER A 599 -30.41 -24.35 -7.11
N VAL A 600 -30.93 -23.18 -7.47
CA VAL A 600 -32.36 -22.94 -7.64
C VAL A 600 -32.76 -23.19 -9.10
N GLY A 601 -33.93 -23.82 -9.33
CA GLY A 601 -34.42 -24.15 -10.67
C GLY A 601 -34.72 -22.93 -11.57
N GLN A 602 -34.94 -23.20 -12.86
CA GLN A 602 -35.18 -22.18 -13.89
C GLN A 602 -36.50 -21.41 -13.67
N GLY A 603 -36.50 -20.11 -13.98
CA GLY A 603 -37.71 -19.26 -14.05
C GLY A 603 -37.59 -17.88 -13.39
N THR A 604 -36.67 -17.69 -12.43
CA THR A 604 -36.42 -16.39 -11.78
C THR A 604 -34.92 -16.15 -11.54
N ALA A 605 -34.52 -14.89 -11.37
CA ALA A 605 -33.15 -14.51 -11.00
C ALA A 605 -32.85 -14.68 -9.49
N VAL A 606 -33.87 -14.93 -8.66
CA VAL A 606 -33.72 -15.07 -7.20
C VAL A 606 -33.03 -16.39 -6.89
N GLY A 607 -31.95 -16.34 -6.10
CA GLY A 607 -31.13 -17.52 -5.78
C GLY A 607 -30.14 -17.93 -6.87
N GLN A 608 -30.15 -17.28 -8.04
CA GLN A 608 -29.14 -17.47 -9.08
C GLN A 608 -27.87 -16.64 -8.77
N PRO A 609 -26.66 -17.13 -9.09
CA PRO A 609 -25.41 -16.40 -8.92
C PRO A 609 -25.25 -15.32 -10.01
N MET A 610 -26.17 -14.36 -10.05
CA MET A 610 -26.14 -13.28 -11.04
C MET A 610 -24.91 -12.39 -10.83
N VAL A 611 -24.23 -12.07 -11.92
CA VAL A 611 -23.11 -11.12 -11.90
C VAL A 611 -23.61 -9.74 -11.51
N HIS A 612 -22.81 -9.00 -10.74
CA HIS A 612 -23.13 -7.63 -10.35
C HIS A 612 -23.41 -6.77 -11.59
N MET A 613 -24.54 -6.06 -11.63
CA MET A 613 -25.02 -5.36 -12.83
C MET A 613 -24.06 -4.30 -13.38
N SER A 614 -23.20 -3.71 -12.53
CA SER A 614 -22.16 -2.76 -12.98
C SER A 614 -20.79 -3.41 -13.18
N ALA A 615 -20.62 -4.74 -13.03
CA ALA A 615 -19.32 -5.39 -13.12
C ALA A 615 -18.62 -5.08 -14.45
N MET A 616 -19.35 -5.14 -15.56
CA MET A 616 -18.82 -4.79 -16.89
C MET A 616 -18.31 -3.35 -16.96
N LEU A 617 -19.04 -2.39 -16.38
CA LEU A 617 -18.60 -0.99 -16.32
C LEU A 617 -17.36 -0.81 -15.42
N GLN A 618 -17.26 -1.61 -14.36
CA GLN A 618 -16.16 -1.52 -13.40
C GLN A 618 -14.86 -2.08 -13.97
N VAL A 619 -14.92 -3.17 -14.74
CA VAL A 619 -13.74 -3.77 -15.37
C VAL A 619 -13.22 -2.97 -16.57
N THR A 620 -14.06 -2.14 -17.20
CA THR A 620 -13.65 -1.26 -18.31
C THR A 620 -13.27 0.15 -17.88
N GLY A 621 -13.53 0.51 -16.62
CA GLY A 621 -13.33 1.88 -16.13
C GLY A 621 -14.48 2.85 -16.47
N GLU A 622 -15.52 2.41 -17.18
CA GLU A 622 -16.72 3.20 -17.52
C GLU A 622 -17.63 3.46 -16.30
N ALA A 623 -17.43 2.75 -15.18
CA ALA A 623 -18.11 3.02 -13.93
C ALA A 623 -17.66 4.37 -13.35
N GLU A 624 -18.53 5.36 -13.50
CA GLU A 624 -18.35 6.71 -12.95
C GLU A 624 -18.54 6.76 -11.43
N TYR A 625 -17.52 7.22 -10.72
CA TYR A 625 -17.56 7.58 -9.29
C TYR A 625 -17.63 9.11 -9.15
N VAL A 626 -17.69 9.64 -7.92
CA VAL A 626 -17.97 11.07 -7.73
C VAL A 626 -16.89 11.96 -8.36
N ASP A 627 -15.62 11.66 -8.11
CA ASP A 627 -14.50 12.43 -8.69
C ASP A 627 -14.38 12.24 -10.22
N ASP A 628 -15.04 11.21 -10.78
CA ASP A 628 -15.08 11.00 -12.22
C ASP A 628 -16.15 11.86 -12.91
N THR A 629 -17.00 12.57 -12.15
CA THR A 629 -18.04 13.43 -12.70
C THR A 629 -17.40 14.59 -13.48
N PRO A 630 -17.79 14.84 -14.75
CA PRO A 630 -17.35 16.01 -15.48
C PRO A 630 -17.70 17.31 -14.74
N THR A 631 -16.71 18.18 -14.59
CA THR A 631 -16.90 19.48 -13.96
C THR A 631 -17.18 20.56 -15.01
N PRO A 632 -18.09 21.52 -14.73
CA PRO A 632 -18.30 22.66 -15.61
C PRO A 632 -17.08 23.60 -15.61
N PRO A 633 -16.97 24.50 -16.61
CA PRO A 633 -16.02 25.60 -16.57
C PRO A 633 -16.18 26.43 -15.27
N ASN A 634 -15.08 26.97 -14.74
CA ASN A 634 -15.03 27.70 -13.47
C ASN A 634 -15.31 26.89 -12.20
N ASN A 635 -15.30 25.55 -12.26
CA ASN A 635 -15.28 24.72 -11.06
C ASN A 635 -14.10 25.08 -10.13
N LEU A 636 -14.35 25.09 -8.83
CA LEU A 636 -13.32 25.21 -7.81
C LEU A 636 -13.06 23.86 -7.14
N HIS A 637 -11.86 23.72 -6.59
CA HIS A 637 -11.44 22.59 -5.79
C HIS A 637 -11.22 23.04 -4.36
N ALA A 638 -11.52 22.16 -3.41
CA ALA A 638 -11.40 22.47 -1.99
C ALA A 638 -10.36 21.60 -1.26
N ALA A 639 -9.78 22.16 -0.21
CA ALA A 639 -8.96 21.48 0.78
C ALA A 639 -9.31 21.96 2.19
N LEU A 640 -9.22 21.07 3.18
CA LEU A 640 -9.60 21.37 4.57
C LEU A 640 -8.43 22.01 5.33
N VAL A 641 -8.76 22.90 6.24
CA VAL A 641 -7.85 23.38 7.29
C VAL A 641 -8.16 22.60 8.56
N LEU A 642 -7.19 21.85 9.07
CA LEU A 642 -7.38 20.89 10.16
C LEU A 642 -6.64 21.28 11.43
N SER A 643 -7.22 20.91 12.58
CA SER A 643 -6.56 21.00 13.88
C SER A 643 -5.31 20.13 13.94
N LYS A 644 -4.22 20.71 14.46
CA LYS A 644 -2.96 20.02 14.78
C LYS A 644 -2.86 19.63 16.27
N LYS A 645 -3.88 19.92 17.08
CA LYS A 645 -3.90 19.70 18.53
C LYS A 645 -5.06 18.81 18.94
N ALA A 646 -4.83 17.95 19.93
CA ALA A 646 -5.85 17.03 20.43
C ALA A 646 -6.94 17.75 21.22
N HIS A 647 -6.57 18.75 22.03
CA HIS A 647 -7.51 19.61 22.75
C HIS A 647 -6.87 20.99 22.96
N ALA A 648 -7.47 22.05 22.40
CA ALA A 648 -6.92 23.40 22.51
C ALA A 648 -7.98 24.48 22.20
N ARG A 649 -7.80 25.67 22.77
CA ARG A 649 -8.52 26.89 22.36
C ARG A 649 -7.82 27.53 21.17
N ILE A 650 -8.59 27.95 20.17
CA ILE A 650 -8.11 28.72 19.02
C ILE A 650 -7.97 30.18 19.47
N LEU A 651 -6.76 30.72 19.40
CA LEU A 651 -6.50 32.12 19.77
C LEU A 651 -6.67 33.04 18.57
N SER A 652 -6.12 32.64 17.43
CA SER A 652 -6.21 33.39 16.17
C SER A 652 -5.98 32.49 14.96
N ILE A 653 -6.53 32.91 13.82
CA ILE A 653 -6.35 32.29 12.51
C ILE A 653 -5.83 33.36 11.55
N ASP A 654 -4.65 33.15 10.99
CA ASP A 654 -4.05 34.02 9.97
C ASP A 654 -4.02 33.30 8.62
N ASP A 655 -4.73 33.86 7.65
CA ASP A 655 -4.86 33.38 6.28
C ASP A 655 -4.18 34.29 5.24
N SER A 656 -3.41 35.29 5.69
CA SER A 656 -2.77 36.29 4.81
C SER A 656 -1.87 35.66 3.75
N VAL A 657 -1.07 34.66 4.14
CA VAL A 657 -0.17 33.92 3.24
C VAL A 657 -0.96 32.99 2.30
N ALA A 658 -2.08 32.42 2.77
CA ALA A 658 -2.95 31.58 1.96
C ALA A 658 -3.60 32.38 0.82
N LYS A 659 -4.07 33.61 1.11
CA LYS A 659 -4.68 34.53 0.13
C LYS A 659 -3.76 34.90 -1.03
N CYS A 660 -2.45 34.94 -0.80
CA CYS A 660 -1.44 35.20 -1.83
C CYS A 660 -1.09 33.97 -2.67
N SER A 661 -1.74 32.82 -2.42
CA SER A 661 -1.44 31.60 -3.17
C SER A 661 -2.06 31.64 -4.57
N PRO A 662 -1.38 31.04 -5.57
CA PRO A 662 -1.92 30.97 -6.92
C PRO A 662 -3.29 30.28 -6.96
N GLY A 663 -4.19 30.78 -7.80
CA GLY A 663 -5.51 30.19 -8.00
C GLY A 663 -6.48 30.31 -6.82
N PHE A 664 -6.06 30.94 -5.72
CA PHE A 664 -6.86 31.11 -4.51
C PHE A 664 -8.18 31.83 -4.80
N ALA A 665 -9.28 31.28 -4.31
CA ALA A 665 -10.62 31.85 -4.46
C ALA A 665 -11.29 32.23 -3.13
N GLY A 666 -10.93 31.58 -2.01
CA GLY A 666 -11.46 31.94 -0.69
C GLY A 666 -11.05 30.98 0.43
N VAL A 667 -11.13 31.47 1.67
CA VAL A 667 -11.12 30.68 2.91
C VAL A 667 -12.45 30.92 3.62
N PHE A 668 -13.10 29.86 4.07
CA PHE A 668 -14.35 29.91 4.82
C PHE A 668 -14.18 29.23 6.18
N LEU A 669 -14.67 29.90 7.22
CA LEU A 669 -14.58 29.52 8.63
C LEU A 669 -15.99 29.44 9.23
N SER A 670 -16.08 29.17 10.53
CA SER A 670 -17.35 29.09 11.29
C SER A 670 -18.26 30.32 11.10
N LYS A 671 -17.68 31.52 11.03
CA LYS A 671 -18.40 32.79 10.81
C LYS A 671 -19.07 32.92 9.44
N ASP A 672 -18.63 32.12 8.47
CA ASP A 672 -19.13 32.19 7.09
C ASP A 672 -20.30 31.21 6.86
N VAL A 673 -20.68 30.43 7.86
CA VAL A 673 -21.82 29.50 7.80
C VAL A 673 -23.13 30.30 7.87
N PRO A 674 -23.97 30.32 6.81
CA PRO A 674 -25.15 31.18 6.76
C PRO A 674 -26.28 30.77 7.70
N GLY A 675 -26.41 29.46 7.96
CA GLY A 675 -27.42 28.88 8.84
C GLY A 675 -26.85 28.53 10.21
N SER A 676 -26.90 27.26 10.57
CA SER A 676 -26.33 26.77 11.84
C SER A 676 -24.99 26.08 11.63
N ASN A 677 -23.97 26.50 12.38
CA ASN A 677 -22.69 25.79 12.45
C ASN A 677 -22.80 24.44 13.19
N HIS A 678 -23.84 24.24 14.00
CA HIS A 678 -24.03 23.03 14.78
C HIS A 678 -24.70 21.94 13.94
N ILE A 679 -24.07 20.77 13.89
CA ILE A 679 -24.46 19.58 13.13
C ILE A 679 -24.32 18.33 13.99
N GLY A 680 -24.90 17.22 13.53
CA GLY A 680 -24.73 15.91 14.13
C GLY A 680 -25.92 15.00 13.83
N PRO A 681 -25.73 13.67 13.86
CA PRO A 681 -26.72 12.75 13.29
C PRO A 681 -27.89 12.46 14.23
N ILE A 682 -27.67 12.60 15.54
CA ILE A 682 -28.66 12.31 16.60
C ILE A 682 -28.88 13.57 17.44
N ILE A 683 -27.79 14.11 17.97
CA ILE A 683 -27.72 15.42 18.62
C ILE A 683 -26.79 16.32 17.81
N HIS A 684 -26.98 17.64 17.86
CA HIS A 684 -26.13 18.59 17.16
C HIS A 684 -24.94 19.01 18.02
N ASP A 685 -24.08 18.04 18.34
CA ASP A 685 -22.90 18.19 19.22
C ASP A 685 -21.58 18.38 18.46
N GLU A 686 -21.64 18.60 17.15
CA GLU A 686 -20.47 18.89 16.32
C GLU A 686 -20.63 20.22 15.59
N GLU A 687 -19.50 20.76 15.13
CA GLU A 687 -19.47 21.95 14.30
C GLU A 687 -19.04 21.60 12.87
N VAL A 688 -19.58 22.30 11.86
CA VAL A 688 -19.06 22.23 10.48
C VAL A 688 -17.60 22.71 10.47
N PHE A 689 -17.36 23.85 11.12
CA PHE A 689 -16.04 24.44 11.33
C PHE A 689 -15.87 24.78 12.81
N ALA A 690 -14.78 24.32 13.44
CA ALA A 690 -14.48 24.62 14.84
C ALA A 690 -14.43 26.15 15.07
N SER A 691 -15.22 26.64 16.02
CA SER A 691 -15.37 28.08 16.27
C SER A 691 -14.42 28.62 17.34
N ASP A 692 -14.27 27.91 18.45
CA ASP A 692 -13.50 28.36 19.62
C ASP A 692 -12.53 27.29 20.16
N VAL A 693 -12.98 26.04 20.28
CA VAL A 693 -12.18 24.95 20.84
C VAL A 693 -12.11 23.79 19.85
N VAL A 694 -10.89 23.27 19.66
CA VAL A 694 -10.65 22.00 18.96
C VAL A 694 -10.55 20.87 19.97
N THR A 695 -11.18 19.74 19.69
CA THR A 695 -11.34 18.58 20.59
C THR A 695 -10.79 17.28 20.01
N CYS A 696 -10.20 17.32 18.80
CA CYS A 696 -9.34 16.27 18.30
C CYS A 696 -8.36 16.79 17.23
N VAL A 697 -7.27 16.04 17.02
CA VAL A 697 -6.42 16.22 15.84
C VAL A 697 -7.23 15.83 14.60
N GLY A 698 -7.19 16.66 13.56
CA GLY A 698 -7.99 16.46 12.36
C GLY A 698 -9.39 17.07 12.41
N GLN A 699 -9.80 17.74 13.49
CA GLN A 699 -11.05 18.50 13.48
C GLN A 699 -10.99 19.63 12.43
N ILE A 700 -12.08 19.82 11.69
CA ILE A 700 -12.15 20.81 10.62
C ILE A 700 -12.30 22.20 11.23
N ILE A 701 -11.36 23.10 10.94
CA ILE A 701 -11.37 24.51 11.37
C ILE A 701 -11.89 25.41 10.24
N GLY A 702 -11.65 25.01 8.99
CA GLY A 702 -12.07 25.77 7.82
C GLY A 702 -11.90 25.01 6.52
N ILE A 703 -12.25 25.66 5.42
CA ILE A 703 -12.07 25.15 4.06
C ILE A 703 -11.46 26.23 3.17
N VAL A 704 -10.46 25.85 2.39
CA VAL A 704 -9.85 26.71 1.35
C VAL A 704 -10.28 26.22 -0.01
N VAL A 705 -10.61 27.15 -0.91
CA VAL A 705 -10.96 26.85 -2.30
C VAL A 705 -10.05 27.56 -3.29
N ALA A 706 -9.69 26.86 -4.35
CA ALA A 706 -8.85 27.35 -5.44
C ALA A 706 -9.26 26.75 -6.79
N ASP A 707 -8.66 27.22 -7.88
CA ASP A 707 -8.88 26.72 -9.25
C ASP A 707 -8.48 25.25 -9.46
N THR A 708 -7.49 24.76 -8.72
CA THR A 708 -7.01 23.38 -8.77
C THR A 708 -6.90 22.78 -7.38
N HIS A 709 -6.94 21.45 -7.30
CA HIS A 709 -6.83 20.74 -6.02
C HIS A 709 -5.48 20.97 -5.34
N ASP A 710 -4.38 20.97 -6.10
CA ASP A 710 -3.04 21.21 -5.56
C ASP A 710 -2.88 22.64 -5.03
N ASN A 711 -3.45 23.64 -5.71
CA ASN A 711 -3.47 25.02 -5.21
C ASN A 711 -4.29 25.15 -3.93
N ALA A 712 -5.45 24.50 -3.85
CA ALA A 712 -6.28 24.52 -2.64
C ALA A 712 -5.52 23.92 -1.44
N LYS A 713 -4.85 22.78 -1.64
CA LYS A 713 -4.01 22.14 -0.62
C LYS A 713 -2.82 23.02 -0.20
N ALA A 714 -2.10 23.58 -1.17
CA ALA A 714 -0.96 24.45 -0.90
C ALA A 714 -1.37 25.71 -0.11
N ALA A 715 -2.54 26.27 -0.42
CA ALA A 715 -3.10 27.40 0.30
C ALA A 715 -3.58 27.01 1.71
N ALA A 716 -4.29 25.88 1.87
CA ALA A 716 -4.72 25.37 3.18
C ALA A 716 -3.54 25.14 4.14
N ASN A 717 -2.42 24.61 3.64
CA ASN A 717 -1.20 24.40 4.43
C ASN A 717 -0.52 25.69 4.91
N LYS A 718 -0.87 26.84 4.32
CA LYS A 718 -0.33 28.17 4.68
C LYS A 718 -1.21 28.93 5.66
N VAL A 719 -2.37 28.39 6.03
CA VAL A 719 -3.19 28.97 7.10
C VAL A 719 -2.52 28.69 8.44
N ASN A 720 -2.12 29.76 9.13
CA ASN A 720 -1.48 29.67 10.43
C ASN A 720 -2.54 29.79 11.55
N ILE A 721 -2.43 28.94 12.57
CA ILE A 721 -3.38 28.87 13.66
C ILE A 721 -2.62 28.85 14.97
N GLU A 722 -2.96 29.80 15.85
CA GLU A 722 -2.41 29.87 17.20
C GLU A 722 -3.34 29.19 18.18
N TYR A 723 -2.76 28.39 19.07
CA TYR A 723 -3.49 27.55 20.01
C TYR A 723 -3.04 27.82 21.45
N SER A 724 -3.98 27.76 22.38
CA SER A 724 -3.70 27.51 23.80
C SER A 724 -4.10 26.08 24.12
N GLU A 725 -3.14 25.19 24.38
CA GLU A 725 -3.39 23.78 24.68
C GLU A 725 -4.20 23.60 25.96
N LEU A 726 -5.08 22.60 25.95
CA LEU A 726 -5.94 22.21 27.07
C LEU A 726 -5.69 20.73 27.42
N PRO A 727 -5.97 20.29 28.66
CA PRO A 727 -5.80 18.89 29.05
C PRO A 727 -6.61 17.95 28.14
N ALA A 728 -5.96 16.98 27.51
CA ALA A 728 -6.59 16.02 26.60
C ALA A 728 -6.82 14.66 27.27
N ILE A 729 -7.95 14.02 26.95
CA ILE A 729 -8.28 12.64 27.34
C ILE A 729 -8.16 11.77 26.08
N LEU A 730 -7.24 10.80 26.08
CA LEU A 730 -6.86 10.04 24.89
C LEU A 730 -7.19 8.56 24.99
N SER A 731 -7.20 7.99 26.20
CA SER A 731 -7.50 6.57 26.43
C SER A 731 -8.83 6.33 27.15
N ILE A 732 -9.41 5.14 26.97
CA ILE A 732 -10.60 4.70 27.73
C ILE A 732 -10.33 4.81 29.23
N SER A 733 -9.15 4.36 29.68
CA SER A 733 -8.78 4.38 31.10
C SER A 733 -8.69 5.80 31.68
N GLU A 734 -8.25 6.79 30.89
CA GLU A 734 -8.28 8.20 31.29
C GLU A 734 -9.72 8.74 31.35
N ALA A 735 -10.56 8.41 30.35
CA ALA A 735 -11.95 8.83 30.31
C ALA A 735 -12.74 8.32 31.53
N VAL A 736 -12.53 7.05 31.90
CA VAL A 736 -13.14 6.44 33.09
C VAL A 736 -12.69 7.12 34.37
N LYS A 737 -11.38 7.36 34.53
CA LYS A 737 -10.83 8.07 35.69
C LYS A 737 -11.37 9.49 35.82
N ALA A 738 -11.61 10.16 34.69
CA ALA A 738 -12.16 11.51 34.64
C ALA A 738 -13.69 11.57 34.72
N GLY A 739 -14.40 10.43 34.69
CA GLY A 739 -15.86 10.40 34.58
C GLY A 739 -16.40 10.99 33.27
N SER A 740 -15.57 11.03 32.21
CA SER A 740 -15.86 11.68 30.94
C SER A 740 -16.64 10.74 30.01
N PHE A 741 -17.96 10.68 30.20
CA PHE A 741 -18.86 9.86 29.40
C PHE A 741 -19.87 10.70 28.61
N HIS A 742 -20.32 10.17 27.48
CA HIS A 742 -21.46 10.75 26.76
C HIS A 742 -22.76 10.60 27.60
N PRO A 743 -23.67 11.58 27.57
CA PRO A 743 -24.90 11.51 28.37
C PRO A 743 -25.81 10.37 27.90
N ASN A 744 -26.49 9.70 28.83
CA ASN A 744 -27.46 8.63 28.58
C ASN A 744 -26.91 7.41 27.79
N THR A 745 -25.61 7.11 27.89
CA THR A 745 -25.01 5.96 27.19
C THR A 745 -24.85 4.70 28.03
N THR A 746 -25.12 4.73 29.34
CA THR A 746 -25.09 3.52 30.18
C THR A 746 -26.22 2.58 29.77
N ARG A 747 -25.87 1.33 29.40
CA ARG A 747 -26.80 0.26 29.05
C ARG A 747 -26.51 -0.96 29.89
N CYS A 748 -27.55 -1.62 30.39
CA CYS A 748 -27.45 -2.84 31.16
C CYS A 748 -28.51 -3.83 30.66
N LEU A 749 -28.09 -5.06 30.37
CA LEU A 749 -28.97 -6.20 30.19
C LEU A 749 -28.61 -7.24 31.25
N SER A 750 -29.60 -7.74 31.97
CA SER A 750 -29.43 -8.73 33.04
C SER A 750 -30.42 -9.86 32.85
N ASN A 751 -29.98 -11.10 33.07
CA ASN A 751 -30.83 -12.28 33.08
C ASN A 751 -30.40 -13.21 34.22
N GLY A 752 -31.35 -13.63 35.05
CA GLY A 752 -31.08 -14.37 36.30
C GLY A 752 -30.44 -13.51 37.41
N ASP A 753 -30.07 -14.17 38.51
CA ASP A 753 -29.38 -13.56 39.66
C ASP A 753 -27.90 -13.98 39.68
N VAL A 754 -27.08 -13.14 39.06
CA VAL A 754 -25.63 -13.36 38.91
C VAL A 754 -24.90 -13.34 40.26
N GLU A 755 -25.33 -12.46 41.17
CA GLU A 755 -24.72 -12.30 42.50
C GLU A 755 -25.00 -13.53 43.37
N GLN A 756 -26.24 -14.04 43.33
CA GLN A 756 -26.58 -15.29 44.01
C GLN A 756 -25.78 -16.48 43.45
N CYS A 757 -25.58 -16.54 42.14
CA CYS A 757 -24.76 -17.58 41.53
C CYS A 757 -23.30 -17.52 42.01
N PHE A 758 -22.68 -16.34 42.03
CA PHE A 758 -21.32 -16.17 42.55
C PHE A 758 -21.21 -16.43 44.05
N ALA A 759 -22.24 -16.10 44.82
CA ALA A 759 -22.29 -16.37 46.26
C ALA A 759 -22.56 -17.85 46.58
N SER A 760 -23.13 -18.61 45.64
CA SER A 760 -23.37 -20.04 45.82
C SER A 760 -22.07 -20.85 45.70
N ASN A 761 -21.87 -21.84 46.58
CA ASN A 761 -20.76 -22.81 46.47
C ASN A 761 -20.90 -23.76 45.25
N THR A 762 -21.74 -23.42 44.27
CA THR A 762 -21.91 -24.19 43.02
C THR A 762 -20.88 -23.80 41.95
N CYS A 763 -20.12 -22.72 42.18
CA CYS A 763 -19.07 -22.26 41.28
C CYS A 763 -17.71 -22.87 41.65
N ASP A 764 -17.20 -23.82 40.87
CA ASP A 764 -15.92 -24.49 41.17
C ASP A 764 -14.71 -23.57 40.97
N LYS A 765 -14.76 -22.68 39.98
CA LYS A 765 -13.70 -21.72 39.65
C LYS A 765 -14.29 -20.42 39.13
N ILE A 766 -13.72 -19.31 39.59
CA ILE A 766 -14.00 -17.97 39.09
C ILE A 766 -12.80 -17.50 38.26
N ILE A 767 -13.06 -16.98 37.07
CA ILE A 767 -12.05 -16.40 36.17
C ILE A 767 -12.41 -14.94 35.93
N GLU A 768 -11.46 -14.05 36.23
CA GLU A 768 -11.54 -12.63 35.97
C GLU A 768 -10.47 -12.22 34.96
N GLY A 769 -10.78 -11.26 34.12
CA GLY A 769 -9.82 -10.75 33.14
C GLY A 769 -10.26 -9.49 32.42
N GLU A 770 -9.34 -8.96 31.62
CA GLU A 770 -9.51 -7.76 30.81
C GLU A 770 -9.09 -8.06 29.36
N ILE A 771 -9.86 -7.57 28.40
CA ILE A 771 -9.53 -7.63 26.98
C ILE A 771 -9.63 -6.24 26.35
N ARG A 772 -8.68 -5.92 25.47
CA ARG A 772 -8.64 -4.68 24.68
C ARG A 772 -8.72 -4.99 23.20
N VAL A 773 -9.63 -4.31 22.51
CA VAL A 773 -9.79 -4.41 21.07
C VAL A 773 -9.54 -3.03 20.46
N GLY A 774 -8.51 -2.94 19.61
CA GLY A 774 -8.15 -1.70 18.92
C GLY A 774 -9.19 -1.23 17.92
N GLY A 775 -9.09 0.04 17.52
CA GLY A 775 -9.91 0.60 16.45
C GLY A 775 -9.57 0.00 15.08
N GLN A 776 -10.41 0.29 14.09
CA GLN A 776 -10.20 -0.18 12.72
C GLN A 776 -10.61 0.88 11.71
N GLU A 777 -9.72 1.16 10.76
CA GLU A 777 -10.02 2.03 9.63
C GLU A 777 -10.91 1.33 8.59
N HIS A 778 -11.84 2.08 8.01
CA HIS A 778 -12.75 1.56 7.00
C HIS A 778 -11.96 1.18 5.74
N PHE A 779 -11.07 2.08 5.32
CA PHE A 779 -10.21 1.93 4.16
C PHE A 779 -11.01 1.59 2.88
N TYR A 780 -12.13 2.28 2.68
CA TYR A 780 -12.82 2.28 1.39
C TYR A 780 -11.89 2.79 0.30
N MET A 781 -11.91 2.14 -0.87
CA MET A 781 -10.91 2.41 -1.92
C MET A 781 -11.09 3.79 -2.55
N GLU A 782 -12.33 4.28 -2.66
CA GLU A 782 -12.65 5.66 -3.02
C GLU A 782 -12.67 6.52 -1.73
N PRO A 783 -11.76 7.49 -1.54
CA PRO A 783 -11.83 8.44 -0.44
C PRO A 783 -13.16 9.22 -0.38
N GLN A 784 -13.38 10.00 0.67
CA GLN A 784 -14.52 10.90 0.76
C GLN A 784 -14.47 11.92 -0.39
N CYS A 785 -15.60 12.05 -1.08
CA CYS A 785 -15.71 12.94 -2.23
C CYS A 785 -17.15 13.46 -2.36
N THR A 786 -17.26 14.76 -2.60
CA THR A 786 -18.51 15.45 -2.88
C THR A 786 -18.26 16.55 -3.91
N PHE A 787 -19.17 16.66 -4.88
CA PHE A 787 -19.23 17.75 -5.83
C PHE A 787 -20.55 18.51 -5.65
N VAL A 788 -20.47 19.81 -5.37
CA VAL A 788 -21.61 20.68 -5.03
C VAL A 788 -21.70 21.84 -6.01
N TRP A 789 -22.90 22.27 -6.37
CA TRP A 789 -23.11 23.50 -7.13
C TRP A 789 -24.44 24.18 -6.78
N PRO A 790 -24.49 25.52 -6.85
CA PRO A 790 -25.73 26.28 -6.71
C PRO A 790 -26.56 26.25 -8.00
N VAL A 791 -27.88 26.31 -7.84
CA VAL A 791 -28.88 26.45 -8.91
C VAL A 791 -29.75 27.69 -8.60
N ASP A 792 -30.28 28.34 -9.64
CA ASP A 792 -31.11 29.54 -9.54
C ASP A 792 -30.48 30.66 -8.68
N SER A 793 -29.24 31.02 -9.02
CA SER A 793 -28.43 32.00 -8.27
C SER A 793 -28.22 31.63 -6.79
N GLY A 794 -28.28 30.34 -6.48
CA GLY A 794 -28.08 29.78 -5.15
C GLY A 794 -29.32 29.77 -4.25
N ASN A 795 -30.51 29.86 -4.83
CA ASN A 795 -31.76 29.47 -4.17
C ASN A 795 -31.84 27.95 -3.93
N GLU A 796 -31.09 27.16 -4.71
CA GLU A 796 -31.02 25.72 -4.61
C GLU A 796 -29.57 25.24 -4.59
N ILE A 797 -29.33 24.10 -3.92
CA ILE A 797 -28.02 23.45 -3.86
C ILE A 797 -28.17 22.00 -4.30
N HIS A 798 -27.40 21.63 -5.32
CA HIS A 798 -27.37 20.27 -5.83
C HIS A 798 -25.98 19.69 -5.57
N MET A 799 -25.93 18.40 -5.24
CA MET A 799 -24.68 17.70 -5.00
C MET A 799 -24.70 16.26 -5.50
N ILE A 800 -23.51 15.78 -5.88
CA ILE A 800 -23.21 14.37 -6.07
C ILE A 800 -22.21 13.99 -4.97
N SER A 801 -22.57 13.03 -4.13
CA SER A 801 -21.79 12.66 -2.95
C SER A 801 -21.55 11.16 -2.87
N SER A 802 -20.36 10.79 -2.40
CA SER A 802 -20.03 9.40 -2.08
C SER A 802 -20.52 9.12 -0.66
N THR A 803 -21.79 8.70 -0.54
CA THR A 803 -22.46 8.56 0.76
C THR A 803 -23.40 7.36 0.81
N GLN A 804 -23.53 6.76 1.99
CA GLN A 804 -24.55 5.74 2.28
C GLN A 804 -25.89 6.36 2.68
N ALA A 805 -25.93 7.66 3.01
CA ALA A 805 -27.12 8.35 3.50
C ALA A 805 -27.31 9.72 2.84
N PRO A 806 -27.80 9.76 1.58
CA PRO A 806 -28.11 11.02 0.88
C PRO A 806 -29.06 11.95 1.66
N GLN A 807 -30.00 11.38 2.42
CA GLN A 807 -30.91 12.14 3.28
C GLN A 807 -30.17 12.91 4.39
N LYS A 808 -29.12 12.34 4.98
CA LYS A 808 -28.33 13.02 6.03
C LYS A 808 -27.53 14.18 5.43
N HIS A 809 -26.98 14.01 4.23
CA HIS A 809 -26.31 15.07 3.48
C HIS A 809 -27.26 16.24 3.21
N GLN A 810 -28.46 15.94 2.70
CA GLN A 810 -29.51 16.93 2.48
C GLN A 810 -29.82 17.73 3.76
N LYS A 811 -30.01 17.04 4.90
CA LYS A 811 -30.28 17.67 6.19
C LYS A 811 -29.15 18.56 6.68
N TYR A 812 -27.91 18.09 6.61
CA TYR A 812 -26.74 18.83 7.08
C TYR A 812 -26.52 20.10 6.26
N VAL A 813 -26.59 19.98 4.93
CA VAL A 813 -26.40 21.12 4.03
C VAL A 813 -27.55 22.13 4.17
N ALA A 814 -28.80 21.66 4.26
CA ALA A 814 -29.94 22.53 4.50
C ALA A 814 -29.78 23.33 5.82
N ASN A 815 -29.38 22.65 6.89
CA ASN A 815 -29.14 23.28 8.20
C ASN A 815 -27.97 24.27 8.17
N ALA A 816 -26.84 23.89 7.57
CA ALA A 816 -25.65 24.75 7.47
C ALA A 816 -25.90 26.00 6.63
N LEU A 817 -26.76 25.92 5.61
CA LEU A 817 -27.07 27.04 4.72
C LEU A 817 -28.35 27.80 5.09
N GLY A 818 -29.14 27.32 6.07
CA GLY A 818 -30.43 27.90 6.41
C GLY A 818 -31.48 27.75 5.30
N LEU A 819 -31.37 26.73 4.45
CA LEU A 819 -32.28 26.46 3.34
C LEU A 819 -33.34 25.41 3.73
N PRO A 820 -34.56 25.47 3.14
CA PRO A 820 -35.51 24.36 3.24
C PRO A 820 -34.93 23.07 2.63
N LEU A 821 -35.27 21.90 3.19
CA LEU A 821 -34.82 20.60 2.65
C LEU A 821 -35.16 20.41 1.18
N SER A 822 -36.31 20.92 0.73
CA SER A 822 -36.74 20.87 -0.68
C SER A 822 -35.81 21.62 -1.64
N LYS A 823 -34.97 22.53 -1.13
CA LYS A 823 -33.99 23.31 -1.89
C LYS A 823 -32.60 22.66 -1.93
N VAL A 824 -32.43 21.49 -1.31
CA VAL A 824 -31.17 20.76 -1.29
C VAL A 824 -31.38 19.37 -1.91
N VAL A 825 -30.60 19.05 -2.94
CA VAL A 825 -30.69 17.77 -3.67
C VAL A 825 -29.36 17.02 -3.57
N CYS A 826 -29.37 15.82 -2.99
CA CYS A 826 -28.21 14.94 -2.94
C CYS A 826 -28.43 13.70 -3.79
N LYS A 827 -27.51 13.44 -4.74
CA LYS A 827 -27.52 12.26 -5.60
C LYS A 827 -26.32 11.36 -5.29
N THR A 828 -26.56 10.05 -5.25
CA THR A 828 -25.50 9.04 -5.14
C THR A 828 -25.79 7.92 -6.12
N LYS A 829 -24.90 7.73 -7.09
CA LYS A 829 -25.01 6.68 -8.12
C LYS A 829 -24.40 5.36 -7.64
N ARG A 830 -23.20 5.43 -7.07
CA ARG A 830 -22.43 4.33 -6.48
C ARG A 830 -21.34 4.89 -5.56
N ILE A 831 -20.74 4.03 -4.74
CA ILE A 831 -19.61 4.36 -3.87
C ILE A 831 -18.51 3.30 -3.98
N GLY A 832 -17.25 3.70 -4.00
CA GLY A 832 -16.08 2.81 -4.02
C GLY A 832 -15.75 2.24 -2.64
N GLY A 833 -16.75 1.68 -1.97
CA GLY A 833 -16.71 1.22 -0.58
C GLY A 833 -17.24 2.29 0.39
N GLY A 834 -17.85 1.84 1.48
CA GLY A 834 -18.40 2.71 2.54
C GLY A 834 -18.21 2.13 3.93
N PHE A 835 -18.65 0.88 4.15
CA PHE A 835 -18.39 0.11 5.37
C PHE A 835 -18.84 0.80 6.68
N GLY A 836 -19.81 1.71 6.63
CA GLY A 836 -20.27 2.52 7.76
C GLY A 836 -19.62 3.90 7.83
N GLY A 837 -18.36 4.04 7.37
CA GLY A 837 -17.62 5.31 7.39
C GLY A 837 -18.18 6.39 6.47
N LYS A 838 -19.09 6.03 5.56
CA LYS A 838 -19.81 6.97 4.67
C LYS A 838 -21.28 7.14 5.06
N GLU A 839 -21.70 6.67 6.23
CA GLU A 839 -23.08 6.82 6.70
C GLU A 839 -23.37 8.21 7.28
N THR A 840 -22.50 8.74 8.14
CA THR A 840 -22.70 10.04 8.80
C THR A 840 -21.57 11.01 8.52
N ARG A 841 -20.33 10.53 8.62
CA ARG A 841 -19.11 11.36 8.55
C ARG A 841 -18.94 12.05 7.22
N SER A 842 -19.37 11.42 6.12
CA SER A 842 -19.35 12.01 4.79
C SER A 842 -20.16 13.32 4.67
N ALA A 843 -21.17 13.53 5.53
CA ALA A 843 -22.06 14.69 5.46
C ALA A 843 -21.39 16.01 5.87
N ILE A 844 -20.36 15.97 6.75
CA ILE A 844 -19.65 17.19 7.18
C ILE A 844 -18.88 17.83 6.02
N PHE A 845 -18.27 17.01 5.16
CA PHE A 845 -17.53 17.50 4.00
C PHE A 845 -18.48 18.09 2.95
N ALA A 846 -19.66 17.49 2.79
CA ALA A 846 -20.71 18.05 1.93
C ALA A 846 -21.19 19.41 2.46
N ALA A 847 -21.42 19.54 3.78
CA ALA A 847 -21.76 20.82 4.41
C ALA A 847 -20.67 21.88 4.21
N ALA A 848 -19.42 21.55 4.51
CA ALA A 848 -18.29 22.46 4.36
C ALA A 848 -18.11 22.94 2.91
N ALA A 849 -18.15 22.04 1.93
CA ALA A 849 -18.07 22.38 0.51
C ALA A 849 -19.28 23.22 0.05
N SER A 850 -20.47 22.95 0.60
CA SER A 850 -21.69 23.69 0.28
C SER A 850 -21.63 25.14 0.78
N VAL A 851 -21.03 25.41 1.93
CA VAL A 851 -20.81 26.79 2.43
C VAL A 851 -19.97 27.58 1.43
N ALA A 852 -18.80 27.07 1.04
CA ALA A 852 -17.94 27.73 0.07
C ALA A 852 -18.63 27.92 -1.30
N SER A 853 -19.35 26.90 -1.77
CA SER A 853 -20.10 26.93 -3.03
C SER A 853 -21.23 27.97 -3.01
N TYR A 854 -21.96 28.05 -1.90
CA TYR A 854 -23.06 28.99 -1.69
C TYR A 854 -22.57 30.44 -1.64
N CYS A 855 -21.49 30.72 -0.90
CA CYS A 855 -20.92 32.06 -0.76
C CYS A 855 -20.30 32.57 -2.07
N LEU A 856 -19.62 31.70 -2.84
CA LEU A 856 -18.98 32.09 -4.10
C LEU A 856 -19.90 32.03 -5.31
N ARG A 857 -21.11 31.47 -5.16
CA ARG A 857 -22.03 31.17 -6.27
C ARG A 857 -21.36 30.35 -7.39
N ARG A 858 -20.49 29.40 -7.00
CA ARG A 858 -19.70 28.58 -7.94
C ARG A 858 -19.70 27.11 -7.55
N PRO A 859 -19.57 26.18 -8.52
CA PRO A 859 -19.37 24.76 -8.23
C PRO A 859 -18.08 24.54 -7.44
N VAL A 860 -18.14 23.67 -6.43
CA VAL A 860 -16.99 23.28 -5.58
C VAL A 860 -16.93 21.76 -5.49
N LYS A 861 -15.78 21.19 -5.84
CA LYS A 861 -15.46 19.77 -5.67
C LYS A 861 -14.46 19.57 -4.55
N ILE A 862 -14.78 18.71 -3.59
CA ILE A 862 -13.85 18.24 -2.56
C ILE A 862 -13.56 16.76 -2.77
N VAL A 863 -12.27 16.41 -2.79
CA VAL A 863 -11.75 15.05 -2.84
C VAL A 863 -10.70 14.97 -1.75
N LEU A 864 -10.87 14.08 -0.78
CA LEU A 864 -9.86 13.92 0.27
C LEU A 864 -8.72 13.04 -0.21
N ASP A 865 -7.49 13.43 0.09
CA ASP A 865 -6.36 12.50 0.06
C ASP A 865 -6.49 11.50 1.22
N ARG A 866 -5.82 10.35 1.10
CA ARG A 866 -6.00 9.23 2.03
C ARG A 866 -5.62 9.55 3.48
N ASP A 867 -4.55 10.32 3.68
CA ASP A 867 -4.10 10.79 4.99
C ASP A 867 -5.12 11.71 5.66
N VAL A 868 -5.67 12.65 4.88
CA VAL A 868 -6.76 13.54 5.31
C VAL A 868 -8.05 12.75 5.60
N ASP A 869 -8.37 11.75 4.79
CA ASP A 869 -9.50 10.87 5.02
C ASP A 869 -9.36 10.14 6.38
N MET A 870 -8.26 9.41 6.57
CA MET A 870 -8.01 8.59 7.77
C MET A 870 -7.96 9.41 9.07
N ILE A 871 -7.48 10.66 9.02
CA ILE A 871 -7.43 11.50 10.23
C ILE A 871 -8.78 12.12 10.58
N THR A 872 -9.68 12.32 9.61
CA THR A 872 -10.93 13.10 9.81
C THR A 872 -12.20 12.24 9.93
N THR A 873 -12.21 11.03 9.36
CA THR A 873 -13.45 10.23 9.24
C THR A 873 -13.73 9.32 10.43
N GLY A 874 -12.77 9.18 11.34
CA GLY A 874 -12.89 8.27 12.46
C GLY A 874 -12.80 6.80 12.06
N GLN A 875 -12.95 5.92 13.05
CA GLN A 875 -12.66 4.48 12.96
C GLN A 875 -13.78 3.69 13.64
N ARG A 876 -13.76 2.36 13.49
CA ARG A 876 -14.46 1.46 14.43
C ARG A 876 -14.02 1.78 15.86
N HIS A 877 -14.99 1.79 16.78
CA HIS A 877 -14.76 1.99 18.20
C HIS A 877 -13.78 0.98 18.77
N SER A 878 -12.82 1.45 19.56
CA SER A 878 -12.00 0.60 20.43
C SER A 878 -12.81 0.21 21.66
N PHE A 879 -12.62 -1.02 22.14
CA PHE A 879 -13.33 -1.58 23.29
C PHE A 879 -12.38 -2.00 24.40
N LEU A 880 -12.82 -1.75 25.64
CA LEU A 880 -12.27 -2.31 26.86
C LEU A 880 -13.35 -3.20 27.50
N GLY A 881 -13.13 -4.51 27.51
CA GLY A 881 -14.01 -5.47 28.13
C GLY A 881 -13.42 -5.98 29.44
N LYS A 882 -14.12 -5.78 30.55
CA LYS A 882 -13.80 -6.43 31.84
C LYS A 882 -14.81 -7.53 32.08
N TYR A 883 -14.33 -8.75 32.33
CA TYR A 883 -15.19 -9.92 32.48
C TYR A 883 -14.94 -10.69 33.77
N LYS A 884 -16.01 -11.27 34.30
CA LYS A 884 -16.00 -12.26 35.38
C LYS A 884 -16.90 -13.43 34.98
N SER A 885 -16.37 -14.65 35.05
CA SER A 885 -17.04 -15.88 34.59
C SER A 885 -16.77 -17.06 35.52
N TRP A 886 -17.60 -18.11 35.46
CA TRP A 886 -17.38 -19.38 36.19
C TRP A 886 -17.72 -20.61 35.34
N SER A 887 -17.21 -21.77 35.77
CA SER A 887 -17.52 -23.08 35.19
C SER A 887 -17.87 -24.11 36.26
N VAL A 888 -18.81 -25.00 35.97
CA VAL A 888 -19.11 -26.20 36.78
C VAL A 888 -18.46 -27.42 36.12
N LEU A 889 -17.69 -28.20 36.87
CA LEU A 889 -16.95 -29.38 36.40
C LEU A 889 -17.85 -30.63 36.42
N PHE A 890 -18.88 -30.65 35.58
CA PHE A 890 -19.39 -31.91 35.02
C PHE A 890 -18.79 -32.07 33.62
N SER A 891 -18.64 -33.30 33.13
CA SER A 891 -18.00 -33.74 31.87
C SER A 891 -18.31 -32.91 30.59
N ILE A 892 -19.21 -31.93 30.66
CA ILE A 892 -19.53 -30.95 29.62
C ILE A 892 -19.28 -29.55 30.21
N ARG A 893 -18.23 -28.85 29.76
CA ARG A 893 -17.95 -27.45 30.15
C ARG A 893 -19.11 -26.55 29.69
N LYS A 894 -20.07 -26.26 30.57
CA LYS A 894 -21.06 -25.19 30.37
C LYS A 894 -20.56 -23.91 31.03
N MET A 895 -20.46 -22.84 30.24
CA MET A 895 -20.28 -21.47 30.76
C MET A 895 -21.66 -21.01 31.21
N CYS A 896 -21.85 -20.79 32.52
CA CYS A 896 -23.20 -20.61 33.06
C CYS A 896 -23.60 -19.14 33.30
N THR A 897 -22.68 -18.21 33.58
CA THR A 897 -22.93 -16.77 33.33
C THR A 897 -21.66 -15.92 33.16
N LEU A 898 -21.85 -14.78 32.51
CA LEU A 898 -20.84 -13.77 32.20
C LEU A 898 -21.32 -12.41 32.74
N TYR A 899 -20.51 -11.79 33.60
CA TYR A 899 -20.64 -10.36 33.89
C TYR A 899 -19.60 -9.62 33.05
N GLN A 900 -20.06 -8.76 32.13
CA GLN A 900 -19.19 -7.99 31.24
C GLN A 900 -19.53 -6.50 31.32
N ILE A 901 -18.51 -5.69 31.62
CA ILE A 901 -18.56 -4.24 31.43
C ILE A 901 -17.78 -3.95 30.15
N SER A 902 -18.48 -3.40 29.15
CA SER A 902 -17.88 -2.91 27.91
C SER A 902 -17.90 -1.39 27.88
N GLU A 903 -16.72 -0.80 27.69
CA GLU A 903 -16.55 0.62 27.45
C GLU A 903 -16.02 0.83 26.04
N SER A 904 -16.60 1.79 25.32
CA SER A 904 -16.21 2.12 23.94
C SER A 904 -15.76 3.56 23.81
N VAL A 905 -14.76 3.83 22.97
CA VAL A 905 -14.32 5.20 22.69
C VAL A 905 -15.35 5.88 21.78
N GLY A 906 -16.25 6.67 22.37
CA GLY A 906 -17.21 7.51 21.64
C GLY A 906 -16.61 8.72 20.92
N LYS A 907 -15.28 8.85 20.85
CA LYS A 907 -14.53 10.01 20.34
C LYS A 907 -15.11 11.36 20.82
N TYR A 908 -14.85 12.45 20.12
CA TYR A 908 -15.20 13.81 20.54
C TYR A 908 -16.69 14.15 20.37
N ALA A 909 -17.50 13.28 19.74
CA ALA A 909 -18.92 13.50 19.48
C ALA A 909 -19.70 12.18 19.45
N LEU A 910 -20.97 12.21 19.87
CA LEU A 910 -21.78 11.02 20.10
C LEU A 910 -21.93 10.16 18.84
N GLN A 911 -22.15 10.79 17.68
CA GLN A 911 -22.33 10.10 16.40
C GLN A 911 -23.35 8.96 16.48
N ILE A 912 -22.94 7.72 16.21
CA ILE A 912 -23.76 6.50 16.32
C ILE A 912 -23.29 5.61 17.49
N SER A 913 -22.44 6.13 18.39
CA SER A 913 -21.77 5.37 19.46
C SER A 913 -22.75 4.65 20.39
N GLN A 914 -23.88 5.29 20.70
CA GLN A 914 -24.90 4.70 21.56
C GLN A 914 -25.54 3.44 20.95
N ALA A 915 -25.80 3.46 19.63
CA ALA A 915 -26.37 2.31 18.93
C ALA A 915 -25.35 1.16 18.80
N ILE A 916 -24.08 1.49 18.61
CA ILE A 916 -22.98 0.52 18.58
C ILE A 916 -22.87 -0.21 19.92
N LEU A 917 -22.87 0.52 21.04
CA LEU A 917 -22.80 -0.08 22.37
C LEU A 917 -24.04 -0.96 22.65
N LEU A 918 -25.23 -0.52 22.27
CA LEU A 918 -26.45 -1.34 22.40
C LEU A 918 -26.38 -2.66 21.63
N LEU A 919 -25.89 -2.62 20.38
CA LEU A 919 -25.71 -3.83 19.56
C LEU A 919 -24.68 -4.78 20.17
N GLU A 920 -23.60 -4.27 20.76
CA GLU A 920 -22.64 -5.10 21.47
C GLU A 920 -23.28 -5.83 22.65
N VAL A 921 -24.00 -5.11 23.53
CA VAL A 921 -24.67 -5.74 24.69
C VAL A 921 -25.66 -6.81 24.23
N LEU A 922 -26.39 -6.59 23.12
CA LEU A 922 -27.31 -7.58 22.55
C LEU A 922 -26.59 -8.83 22.01
N VAL A 923 -25.44 -8.65 21.35
CA VAL A 923 -24.64 -9.78 20.82
C VAL A 923 -24.08 -10.61 21.96
N VAL A 924 -23.55 -9.97 23.01
CA VAL A 924 -23.06 -10.67 24.21
C VAL A 924 -24.21 -11.42 24.88
N HIS A 925 -25.35 -10.76 25.09
CA HIS A 925 -26.50 -11.38 25.73
C HIS A 925 -27.04 -12.60 24.97
N LYS A 926 -26.97 -12.61 23.63
CA LYS A 926 -27.41 -13.77 22.81
C LYS A 926 -26.40 -14.92 22.81
N ALA A 927 -25.13 -14.63 23.08
CA ALA A 927 -24.06 -15.64 23.13
C ALA A 927 -23.98 -16.36 24.49
N CYS A 928 -24.44 -15.69 25.55
CA CYS A 928 -24.69 -16.26 26.87
C CYS A 928 -26.03 -17.01 26.89
#